data_AF-A0A846B8J4-F1
#
_entry.id   AF-A0A846B8J4-F1
#
_cell.length_a   1.000
_cell.length_b   1.000
_cell.length_c   1.000
_cell.angle_alpha   90.00
_cell.angle_beta   90.00
_cell.angle_gamma   90.00
#
_symmetry.space_group_name_H-M   'P 1'
#
loop_
_entity.id
_entity.type
_entity.pdbx_description
1 polymer ?
#
loop_
_entity_poly.entity_id
_entity_poly.type
_entity_poly.pdbx_seq_one_letter_code
_entity_poly.pdbx_strand_id
1 'polypeptide(L)'
;MVTAKLENTYALVVGIEKYEESSFNVKEPACDAFKFARWLLERDVPAGNISLCLSPLEENSALLEEATPLEVQEATEQRLYDIIVSCLSRKRGDLLFIYWAGHGIISSETDRRLICADATTLNLPNLNLNSLLVYLRSSAFGIRSHICIIDACANYKESALQQLTNKTFPQSKPREDSKQFVLLAAREGMTAKVSGGRQTGYFSEAVREELAREVDNSWPPDMERLTREIKQRFTQSDNPDLVKRLPVFFYYRGWDGDEEQYSPSQLTAPHNLDRSGVVKFVGRDKVLETLHQQLQQGEQVAISAVAGMGGVGKTELALQYAWRHRQEYQGGICWLQGDRVATEIINFARIYLKLKIRDDLDLRGQVNYCWQYWFSSPLIQSNQEKVLVVIDNVTSYQDVKDYLPPANSQFRVLLTTRKQLGKPVQVLQLAELDEAAALKLLKSLTEAARIEAELEDAKELCRRLGYLALALELVGRYLDQRKSLSLTEMLARLAKKGLTHKSLDEPKDEMTAKLGVKAAFELSWEALDANSVAQQLGCFLSLFAAAPIPWDLVKMALSGFDSEDVEDAIFALEEAHLLQMRGEDSYQLNPLVREFFRYKGEEFPEVEKMKRILAAVMVEVARQIPQSITLELLKTIEPAIPHLEEVARELMEFVTDEDVVGPCSRLSWFYQDQGFYELAEFWLQQCKVVVETRLGKEHPDFAGCLNNLAGFHKSQGRYSEAESLYKQAIQIAQHSLPKDHPSFANYLSSLALLYKSQGRYSEAEPLLKQAIKIDQRFLPKDHPSLAIHLNNLAGLYSAQGRDSEAEPLYKQAIEIDQRSLPKTHPDFAIHLNNLALLYESQRRYNEAEPLYLDILRICDRSLGREHPKTVTVWENFVDFLLKVVREGKESVLSEHPLVQEILAKIKEEGELEV
;
A
#
# COMPACT_ATOMS: atom_id res chain seq x y z
N MET A 1 17.87 -21.89 -22.17
CA MET A 1 17.58 -22.71 -23.36
C MET A 1 17.16 -24.11 -22.96
N VAL A 2 15.92 -24.49 -23.31
CA VAL A 2 15.44 -25.89 -23.27
C VAL A 2 16.02 -26.58 -24.50
N THR A 3 16.50 -27.82 -24.39
CA THR A 3 16.92 -28.63 -25.55
C THR A 3 15.94 -29.80 -25.66
N ALA A 4 14.97 -29.70 -26.56
CA ALA A 4 13.94 -30.71 -26.74
C ALA A 4 14.06 -31.34 -28.13
N LYS A 5 13.86 -32.65 -28.23
CA LYS A 5 13.77 -33.33 -29.53
C LYS A 5 12.32 -33.35 -30.02
N LEU A 6 12.12 -33.23 -31.33
CA LEU A 6 10.79 -33.18 -31.95
C LEU A 6 10.00 -34.48 -31.71
N GLU A 7 10.67 -35.63 -31.78
CA GLU A 7 10.08 -36.95 -31.51
C GLU A 7 9.64 -37.14 -30.04
N ASN A 8 10.20 -36.35 -29.12
CA ASN A 8 9.88 -36.34 -27.69
C ASN A 8 9.04 -35.13 -27.27
N THR A 9 8.50 -34.39 -28.24
CA THR A 9 7.56 -33.30 -28.00
C THR A 9 6.14 -33.84 -28.09
N TYR A 10 5.32 -33.46 -27.11
CA TYR A 10 3.89 -33.73 -27.09
C TYR A 10 3.10 -32.43 -27.16
N ALA A 11 1.87 -32.48 -27.67
CA ALA A 11 0.99 -31.32 -27.71
C ALA A 11 -0.45 -31.68 -27.41
N LEU A 12 -1.11 -30.86 -26.58
CA LEU A 12 -2.56 -30.84 -26.41
C LEU A 12 -3.06 -29.50 -26.96
N VAL A 13 -3.87 -29.57 -28.02
CA VAL A 13 -4.37 -28.40 -28.75
C VAL A 13 -5.89 -28.41 -28.66
N VAL A 14 -6.47 -27.38 -28.06
CA VAL A 14 -7.89 -27.36 -27.69
C VAL A 14 -8.58 -26.13 -28.29
N GLY A 15 -9.65 -26.34 -29.04
CA GLY A 15 -10.50 -25.29 -29.63
C GLY A 15 -11.93 -25.39 -29.11
N ILE A 16 -12.42 -24.37 -28.38
CA ILE A 16 -13.75 -24.39 -27.75
C ILE A 16 -14.54 -23.14 -28.15
N GLU A 17 -15.76 -23.37 -28.67
CA GLU A 17 -16.70 -22.34 -29.13
C GLU A 17 -17.98 -22.36 -28.28
N LYS A 18 -18.49 -21.20 -27.87
CA LYS A 18 -19.78 -21.08 -27.16
C LYS A 18 -20.87 -20.64 -28.14
N TYR A 19 -21.97 -21.40 -28.19
CA TYR A 19 -23.11 -21.16 -29.07
C TYR A 19 -24.25 -20.43 -28.34
N GLU A 20 -24.08 -19.14 -28.10
CA GLU A 20 -25.23 -18.21 -27.99
C GLU A 20 -25.02 -17.16 -29.07
N GLU A 21 -25.99 -16.99 -29.99
CA GLU A 21 -25.98 -15.90 -30.98
C GLU A 21 -26.06 -14.55 -30.26
N SER A 22 -24.91 -14.09 -29.77
CA SER A 22 -24.65 -12.71 -29.40
C SER A 22 -23.76 -12.12 -30.48
N SER A 23 -23.90 -10.82 -30.71
CA SER A 23 -23.09 -10.05 -31.67
C SER A 23 -21.59 -9.96 -31.31
N PHE A 24 -21.11 -10.75 -30.34
CA PHE A 24 -19.81 -10.61 -29.68
C PHE A 24 -18.96 -11.89 -29.62
N ASN A 25 -19.37 -12.97 -30.30
CA ASN A 25 -18.57 -14.21 -30.38
C ASN A 25 -17.42 -14.07 -31.40
N VAL A 26 -16.25 -14.62 -31.07
CA VAL A 26 -15.20 -14.90 -32.06
C VAL A 26 -15.64 -16.14 -32.82
N LYS A 27 -15.68 -16.05 -34.15
CA LYS A 27 -16.36 -17.07 -34.98
C LYS A 27 -15.56 -18.35 -35.21
N GLU A 28 -14.27 -18.41 -34.87
CA GLU A 28 -13.42 -19.54 -35.30
C GLU A 28 -12.29 -20.00 -34.32
N PRO A 29 -12.43 -20.04 -32.97
CA PRO A 29 -11.45 -20.69 -32.08
C PRO A 29 -11.02 -22.11 -32.50
N ALA A 30 -11.93 -22.90 -33.09
CA ALA A 30 -11.60 -24.22 -33.60
C ALA A 30 -10.61 -24.17 -34.79
N CYS A 31 -10.73 -23.15 -35.64
CA CYS A 31 -9.82 -22.89 -36.77
C CYS A 31 -8.42 -22.47 -36.31
N ASP A 32 -8.33 -21.69 -35.22
CA ASP A 32 -7.03 -21.28 -34.64
C ASP A 32 -6.31 -22.48 -33.99
N ALA A 33 -7.04 -23.32 -33.24
CA ALA A 33 -6.53 -24.59 -32.72
C ALA A 33 -6.03 -25.50 -33.86
N PHE A 34 -6.80 -25.64 -34.93
CA PHE A 34 -6.40 -26.40 -36.11
C PHE A 34 -5.11 -25.87 -36.75
N LYS A 35 -5.02 -24.55 -36.99
CA LYS A 35 -3.83 -23.91 -37.57
C LYS A 35 -2.59 -24.10 -36.69
N PHE A 36 -2.74 -24.06 -35.37
CA PHE A 36 -1.63 -24.30 -34.45
C PHE A 36 -1.16 -25.77 -34.48
N ALA A 37 -2.10 -26.72 -34.49
CA ALA A 37 -1.75 -28.14 -34.62
C ALA A 37 -1.03 -28.44 -35.95
N ARG A 38 -1.47 -27.81 -37.04
CA ARG A 38 -0.80 -27.89 -38.34
C ARG A 38 0.59 -27.27 -38.30
N TRP A 39 0.77 -26.12 -37.65
CA TRP A 39 2.09 -25.51 -37.47
C TRP A 39 3.06 -26.46 -36.76
N LEU A 40 2.61 -27.22 -35.75
CA LEU A 40 3.44 -28.24 -35.09
C LEU A 40 3.82 -29.40 -36.03
N LEU A 41 2.90 -29.86 -36.88
CA LEU A 41 3.21 -30.85 -37.91
C LEU A 41 4.23 -30.35 -38.93
N GLU A 42 4.11 -29.09 -39.35
CA GLU A 42 5.06 -28.44 -40.27
C GLU A 42 6.46 -28.28 -39.64
N ARG A 43 6.58 -28.46 -38.32
CA ARG A 43 7.85 -28.53 -37.58
C ARG A 43 8.30 -29.96 -37.29
N ASP A 44 7.74 -30.96 -37.96
CA ASP A 44 8.07 -32.38 -37.82
C ASP A 44 7.76 -32.98 -36.43
N VAL A 45 6.87 -32.36 -35.64
CA VAL A 45 6.33 -33.03 -34.44
C VAL A 45 5.45 -34.21 -34.92
N PRO A 46 5.69 -35.46 -34.44
CA PRO A 46 4.92 -36.61 -34.92
C PRO A 46 3.42 -36.43 -34.69
N ALA A 47 2.60 -36.73 -35.70
CA ALA A 47 1.14 -36.60 -35.60
C ALA A 47 0.54 -37.35 -34.41
N GLY A 48 1.07 -38.54 -34.09
CA GLY A 48 0.64 -39.33 -32.93
C GLY A 48 1.00 -38.74 -31.55
N ASN A 49 1.80 -37.67 -31.52
CA ASN A 49 2.12 -36.91 -30.30
C ASN A 49 1.26 -35.65 -30.14
N ILE A 50 0.43 -35.31 -31.13
CA ILE A 50 -0.45 -34.14 -31.13
C ILE A 50 -1.88 -34.60 -30.90
N SER A 51 -2.47 -34.21 -29.77
CA SER A 51 -3.89 -34.41 -29.48
C SER A 51 -4.65 -33.13 -29.81
N LEU A 52 -5.43 -33.14 -30.89
CA LEU A 52 -6.30 -32.03 -31.28
C LEU A 52 -7.73 -32.28 -30.79
N CYS A 53 -8.23 -31.40 -29.94
CA CYS A 53 -9.57 -31.47 -29.37
C CYS A 53 -10.39 -30.25 -29.81
N LEU A 54 -11.52 -30.47 -30.48
CA LEU A 54 -12.40 -29.39 -30.94
C LEU A 54 -13.80 -29.50 -30.31
N SER A 55 -14.53 -28.38 -30.24
CA SER A 55 -15.94 -28.38 -29.82
C SER A 55 -16.78 -29.24 -30.77
N PRO A 56 -17.82 -29.93 -30.26
CA PRO A 56 -18.63 -30.87 -31.04
C PRO A 56 -19.64 -30.19 -31.99
N LEU A 57 -19.43 -28.93 -32.37
CA LEU A 57 -20.32 -28.20 -33.27
C LEU A 57 -20.29 -28.78 -34.68
N GLU A 58 -21.46 -28.91 -35.31
CA GLU A 58 -21.59 -29.38 -36.70
C GLU A 58 -20.76 -28.54 -37.69
N GLU A 59 -20.57 -27.25 -37.40
CA GLU A 59 -19.79 -26.31 -38.22
C GLU A 59 -18.30 -26.69 -38.28
N ASN A 60 -17.79 -27.40 -37.29
CA ASN A 60 -16.41 -27.89 -37.25
C ASN A 60 -16.21 -29.19 -38.05
N SER A 61 -17.28 -29.78 -38.59
CA SER A 61 -17.20 -31.01 -39.39
C SER A 61 -16.30 -30.88 -40.61
N ALA A 62 -16.23 -29.70 -41.25
CA ALA A 62 -15.33 -29.43 -42.37
C ALA A 62 -13.85 -29.46 -41.97
N LEU A 63 -13.51 -29.04 -40.74
CA LEU A 63 -12.14 -29.11 -40.21
C LEU A 63 -11.71 -30.55 -39.90
N LEU A 64 -12.66 -31.45 -39.60
CA LEU A 64 -12.38 -32.87 -39.35
C LEU A 64 -11.89 -33.60 -40.60
N GLU A 65 -12.41 -33.24 -41.77
CA GLU A 65 -11.99 -33.83 -43.05
C GLU A 65 -10.58 -33.36 -43.47
N GLU A 66 -10.24 -32.10 -43.18
CA GLU A 66 -8.93 -31.50 -43.47
C GLU A 66 -7.83 -31.85 -42.45
N ALA A 67 -8.19 -32.43 -41.30
CA ALA A 67 -7.27 -32.69 -40.19
C ALA A 67 -6.31 -33.86 -40.41
N THR A 68 -6.45 -34.65 -41.46
CA THR A 68 -5.53 -35.76 -41.73
C THR A 68 -4.07 -35.27 -41.84
N PRO A 69 -3.09 -35.86 -41.10
CA PRO A 69 -3.14 -37.12 -40.35
C PRO A 69 -3.45 -37.01 -38.83
N LEU A 70 -3.88 -35.86 -38.31
CA LEU A 70 -4.26 -35.68 -36.89
C LEU A 70 -5.57 -36.40 -36.57
N GLU A 71 -5.58 -37.09 -35.44
CA GLU A 71 -6.81 -37.60 -34.85
C GLU A 71 -7.49 -36.47 -34.06
N VAL A 72 -8.70 -36.08 -34.47
CA VAL A 72 -9.48 -35.04 -33.78
C VAL A 72 -10.48 -35.69 -32.83
N GLN A 73 -10.51 -35.20 -31.59
CA GLN A 73 -11.41 -35.68 -30.54
C GLN A 73 -12.33 -34.55 -30.04
N GLU A 74 -13.46 -34.89 -29.42
CA GLU A 74 -14.33 -33.87 -28.82
C GLU A 74 -13.72 -33.31 -27.53
N ALA A 75 -13.72 -31.99 -27.40
CA ALA A 75 -13.16 -31.24 -26.27
C ALA A 75 -14.08 -31.23 -25.03
N THR A 76 -14.44 -32.40 -24.50
CA THR A 76 -15.20 -32.50 -23.25
C THR A 76 -14.29 -32.43 -22.02
N GLU A 77 -14.77 -31.89 -20.90
CA GLU A 77 -13.99 -31.77 -19.66
C GLU A 77 -13.41 -33.13 -19.20
N GLN A 78 -14.22 -34.19 -19.22
CA GLN A 78 -13.79 -35.55 -18.83
C GLN A 78 -12.68 -36.06 -19.77
N ARG A 79 -12.83 -35.89 -21.08
CA ARG A 79 -11.80 -36.34 -22.03
C ARG A 79 -10.51 -35.56 -21.90
N LEU A 80 -10.59 -34.24 -21.73
CA LEU A 80 -9.41 -33.41 -21.52
C LEU A 80 -8.68 -33.80 -20.23
N TYR A 81 -9.43 -34.00 -19.14
CA TYR A 81 -8.87 -34.53 -17.89
C TYR A 81 -8.22 -35.91 -18.10
N ASP A 82 -8.89 -36.83 -18.79
CA ASP A 82 -8.39 -38.19 -19.04
C ASP A 82 -7.16 -38.20 -19.96
N ILE A 83 -7.11 -37.34 -20.97
CA ILE A 83 -5.93 -37.17 -21.84
C ILE A 83 -4.75 -36.71 -20.98
N ILE A 84 -4.95 -35.69 -20.14
CA ILE A 84 -3.88 -35.15 -19.30
C ILE A 84 -3.41 -36.19 -18.25
N VAL A 85 -4.35 -36.78 -17.51
CA VAL A 85 -4.06 -37.64 -16.35
C VAL A 85 -3.77 -39.09 -16.73
N SER A 86 -4.38 -39.63 -17.79
CA SER A 86 -4.24 -41.04 -18.17
C SER A 86 -3.37 -41.28 -19.41
N CYS A 87 -3.25 -40.30 -20.31
CA CYS A 87 -2.41 -40.43 -21.51
C CYS A 87 -1.07 -39.69 -21.35
N LEU A 88 -1.10 -38.36 -21.22
CA LEU A 88 0.10 -37.51 -21.22
C LEU A 88 0.98 -37.74 -19.97
N SER A 89 0.39 -37.90 -18.79
CA SER A 89 1.15 -38.16 -17.55
C SER A 89 2.04 -39.41 -17.62
N ARG A 90 1.64 -40.41 -18.42
CA ARG A 90 2.36 -41.68 -18.60
C ARG A 90 3.47 -41.58 -19.65
N LYS A 91 3.48 -40.51 -20.47
CA LYS A 91 4.52 -40.27 -21.47
C LYS A 91 5.77 -39.70 -20.77
N ARG A 92 6.93 -39.95 -21.39
CA ARG A 92 8.19 -39.32 -21.01
C ARG A 92 8.69 -38.57 -22.23
N GLY A 93 9.03 -37.30 -22.05
CA GLY A 93 9.40 -36.42 -23.14
C GLY A 93 10.17 -35.20 -22.64
N ASP A 94 10.61 -34.40 -23.61
CA ASP A 94 11.44 -33.22 -23.33
C ASP A 94 10.57 -31.95 -23.19
N LEU A 95 9.44 -31.92 -23.91
CA LEU A 95 8.57 -30.74 -24.03
C LEU A 95 7.10 -31.11 -24.22
N LEU A 96 6.21 -30.35 -23.55
CA LEU A 96 4.77 -30.38 -23.76
C LEU A 96 4.27 -29.00 -24.17
N PHE A 97 3.56 -28.90 -25.30
CA PHE A 97 2.74 -27.75 -25.64
C PHE A 97 1.30 -27.95 -25.16
N ILE A 98 0.73 -26.95 -24.51
CA ILE A 98 -0.71 -26.89 -24.23
C ILE A 98 -1.20 -25.60 -24.86
N TYR A 99 -1.99 -25.71 -25.93
CA TYR A 99 -2.59 -24.56 -26.60
C TYR A 99 -4.09 -24.60 -26.42
N TRP A 100 -4.64 -23.52 -25.87
CA TRP A 100 -6.07 -23.40 -25.60
C TRP A 100 -6.62 -22.17 -26.31
N ALA A 101 -7.43 -22.38 -27.34
CA ALA A 101 -8.16 -21.34 -28.05
C ALA A 101 -9.64 -21.40 -27.66
N GLY A 102 -10.13 -20.39 -26.93
CA GLY A 102 -11.55 -20.35 -26.54
C GLY A 102 -11.83 -19.50 -25.31
N HIS A 103 -12.94 -19.77 -24.61
CA HIS A 103 -13.32 -19.01 -23.41
C HIS A 103 -12.64 -19.55 -22.13
N GLY A 104 -12.05 -18.66 -21.32
CA GLY A 104 -11.55 -18.95 -19.96
C GLY A 104 -11.96 -17.83 -18.99
N ILE A 105 -11.99 -18.10 -17.67
CA ILE A 105 -12.29 -17.11 -16.62
C ILE A 105 -11.04 -16.88 -15.77
N ILE A 106 -10.66 -15.62 -15.60
CA ILE A 106 -9.64 -15.19 -14.64
C ILE A 106 -10.32 -14.19 -13.70
N SER A 107 -10.60 -14.62 -12.47
CA SER A 107 -11.22 -13.77 -11.44
C SER A 107 -10.20 -13.19 -10.44
N SER A 108 -9.00 -13.78 -10.34
CA SER A 108 -7.88 -13.32 -9.49
C SER A 108 -6.56 -14.04 -9.88
N GLU A 109 -5.44 -13.62 -9.28
CA GLU A 109 -4.12 -14.29 -9.39
C GLU A 109 -4.18 -15.77 -8.97
N THR A 110 -5.11 -16.14 -8.08
CA THR A 110 -5.19 -17.47 -7.44
C THR A 110 -6.28 -18.41 -7.99
N ASP A 111 -7.24 -17.93 -8.78
CA ASP A 111 -8.37 -18.75 -9.27
C ASP A 111 -8.60 -18.63 -10.79
N ARG A 112 -7.62 -19.10 -11.57
CA ARG A 112 -7.70 -19.20 -13.04
C ARG A 112 -8.45 -20.49 -13.44
N ARG A 113 -9.51 -20.39 -14.25
CA ARG A 113 -10.35 -21.53 -14.67
C ARG A 113 -10.50 -21.61 -16.20
N LEU A 114 -10.28 -22.81 -16.74
CA LEU A 114 -10.51 -23.12 -18.16
C LEU A 114 -11.92 -23.68 -18.34
N ILE A 115 -12.71 -23.08 -19.22
CA ILE A 115 -14.10 -23.52 -19.47
C ILE A 115 -14.09 -24.61 -20.53
N CYS A 116 -14.67 -25.76 -20.19
CA CYS A 116 -14.97 -26.83 -21.13
C CYS A 116 -16.49 -26.94 -21.31
N ALA A 117 -17.05 -26.30 -22.33
CA ALA A 117 -18.47 -26.41 -22.64
C ALA A 117 -18.69 -27.47 -23.73
N ASP A 118 -19.62 -28.40 -23.50
CA ASP A 118 -20.29 -29.07 -24.61
C ASP A 118 -21.11 -28.00 -25.35
N ALA A 119 -20.86 -27.84 -26.65
CA ALA A 119 -21.47 -26.79 -27.45
C ALA A 119 -22.97 -27.05 -27.73
N THR A 120 -23.49 -28.22 -27.33
CA THR A 120 -24.88 -28.63 -27.60
C THR A 120 -25.78 -28.65 -26.36
N THR A 121 -25.24 -28.62 -25.14
CA THR A 121 -26.04 -28.58 -23.89
C THR A 121 -25.35 -27.78 -22.78
N LEU A 122 -26.10 -26.90 -22.11
CA LEU A 122 -25.68 -26.07 -20.97
C LEU A 122 -25.19 -26.93 -19.79
N ASN A 123 -23.91 -27.33 -19.79
CA ASN A 123 -23.23 -27.91 -18.64
C ASN A 123 -21.81 -27.33 -18.52
N LEU A 124 -21.44 -26.73 -17.38
CA LEU A 124 -20.08 -26.23 -17.13
C LEU A 124 -19.48 -26.74 -15.81
N PRO A 125 -18.73 -27.85 -15.80
CA PRO A 125 -17.67 -28.09 -14.85
C PRO A 125 -16.30 -27.72 -15.46
N ASN A 126 -15.48 -26.97 -14.70
CA ASN A 126 -14.28 -26.28 -15.19
C ASN A 126 -12.98 -26.98 -14.74
N LEU A 127 -11.93 -26.86 -15.55
CA LEU A 127 -10.58 -27.24 -15.14
C LEU A 127 -9.90 -26.07 -14.40
N ASN A 128 -9.43 -26.33 -13.18
CA ASN A 128 -8.63 -25.36 -12.44
C ASN A 128 -7.22 -25.30 -13.04
N LEU A 129 -6.86 -24.16 -13.64
CA LEU A 129 -5.58 -23.99 -14.32
C LEU A 129 -4.42 -24.08 -13.33
N ASN A 130 -4.56 -23.53 -12.13
CA ASN A 130 -3.50 -23.57 -11.12
C ASN A 130 -3.19 -25.00 -10.67
N SER A 131 -4.22 -25.82 -10.49
CA SER A 131 -4.09 -27.24 -10.19
C SER A 131 -3.45 -28.00 -11.35
N LEU A 132 -3.80 -27.67 -12.60
CA LEU A 132 -3.16 -28.23 -13.79
C LEU A 132 -1.67 -27.87 -13.84
N LEU A 133 -1.32 -26.60 -13.67
CA LEU A 133 0.07 -26.13 -13.70
C LEU A 133 0.90 -26.81 -12.62
N VAL A 134 0.38 -26.91 -11.38
CA VAL A 134 1.00 -27.65 -10.28
C VAL A 134 1.20 -29.13 -10.64
N TYR A 135 0.16 -29.78 -11.17
CA TYR A 135 0.23 -31.19 -11.56
C TYR A 135 1.26 -31.46 -12.66
N LEU A 136 1.34 -30.60 -13.68
CA LEU A 136 2.32 -30.70 -14.77
C LEU A 136 3.77 -30.59 -14.28
N ARG A 137 4.04 -29.84 -13.19
CA ARG A 137 5.38 -29.80 -12.56
C ARG A 137 5.66 -30.98 -11.65
N SER A 138 4.63 -31.73 -11.30
CA SER A 138 4.69 -32.69 -10.22
C SER A 138 5.43 -33.96 -10.64
N SER A 139 5.95 -34.71 -9.67
CA SER A 139 6.63 -35.99 -9.91
C SER A 139 5.77 -37.02 -10.65
N ALA A 140 4.44 -36.86 -10.61
CA ALA A 140 3.50 -37.68 -11.35
C ALA A 140 3.51 -37.45 -12.87
N PHE A 141 4.11 -36.35 -13.35
CA PHE A 141 4.16 -35.98 -14.75
C PHE A 141 5.58 -36.13 -15.33
N GLY A 142 5.70 -36.93 -16.39
CA GLY A 142 6.99 -37.41 -16.90
C GLY A 142 7.77 -36.46 -17.82
N ILE A 143 7.21 -35.30 -18.17
CA ILE A 143 7.78 -34.32 -19.12
C ILE A 143 8.47 -33.18 -18.34
N ARG A 144 9.64 -32.74 -18.80
CA ARG A 144 10.47 -31.76 -18.04
C ARG A 144 10.13 -30.30 -18.34
N SER A 145 9.82 -29.98 -19.59
CA SER A 145 9.55 -28.61 -20.02
C SER A 145 8.12 -28.48 -20.52
N HIS A 146 7.46 -27.39 -20.16
CA HIS A 146 6.07 -27.16 -20.55
C HIS A 146 5.92 -25.74 -21.10
N ILE A 147 5.29 -25.59 -22.26
CA ILE A 147 4.90 -24.31 -22.84
C ILE A 147 3.36 -24.30 -22.92
N CYS A 148 2.75 -23.47 -22.10
CA CYS A 148 1.30 -23.35 -22.00
C CYS A 148 0.86 -22.00 -22.60
N ILE A 149 0.03 -22.03 -23.62
CA ILE A 149 -0.48 -20.87 -24.34
C ILE A 149 -2.00 -20.89 -24.19
N ILE A 150 -2.55 -19.92 -23.48
CA ILE A 150 -3.99 -19.83 -23.22
C ILE A 150 -4.49 -18.51 -23.75
N ASP A 151 -5.31 -18.59 -24.79
CA ASP A 151 -6.05 -17.47 -25.39
C ASP A 151 -7.48 -17.48 -24.83
N ALA A 152 -7.76 -16.57 -23.90
CA ALA A 152 -9.07 -16.43 -23.26
C ALA A 152 -9.89 -15.29 -23.90
N CYS A 153 -10.75 -15.65 -24.85
CA CYS A 153 -11.69 -14.71 -25.48
C CYS A 153 -12.94 -14.46 -24.60
N ALA A 154 -12.83 -13.98 -23.36
CA ALA A 154 -14.00 -13.80 -22.49
C ALA A 154 -14.81 -12.53 -22.79
N ASN A 155 -16.14 -12.67 -22.87
CA ASN A 155 -17.15 -11.60 -22.81
C ASN A 155 -18.31 -12.13 -21.96
N TYR A 156 -18.39 -11.97 -20.63
CA TYR A 156 -19.69 -12.14 -19.94
C TYR A 156 -19.80 -11.38 -18.62
N LYS A 157 -21.04 -10.97 -18.33
CA LYS A 157 -21.48 -10.29 -17.10
C LYS A 157 -21.50 -11.26 -15.93
N GLU A 158 -20.93 -10.82 -14.82
CA GLU A 158 -20.87 -11.37 -13.44
C GLU A 158 -22.14 -12.03 -12.86
N SER A 159 -23.29 -11.97 -13.54
CA SER A 159 -24.60 -12.31 -12.95
C SER A 159 -25.13 -13.72 -13.23
N ALA A 160 -24.41 -14.57 -13.98
CA ALA A 160 -24.92 -15.88 -14.40
C ALA A 160 -24.00 -17.07 -14.07
N LEU A 161 -23.05 -16.91 -13.14
CA LEU A 161 -22.20 -18.01 -12.70
C LEU A 161 -22.91 -18.81 -11.60
N GLN A 162 -23.67 -19.84 -12.00
CA GLN A 162 -23.97 -20.94 -11.07
C GLN A 162 -22.65 -21.63 -10.68
N GLN A 163 -22.52 -22.02 -9.42
CA GLN A 163 -21.32 -22.62 -8.80
C GLN A 163 -20.52 -23.48 -9.78
N LEU A 164 -19.40 -22.93 -10.25
CA LEU A 164 -18.42 -23.66 -11.04
C LEU A 164 -17.74 -24.65 -10.11
N THR A 165 -17.99 -25.95 -10.29
CA THR A 165 -17.31 -27.02 -9.54
C THR A 165 -15.91 -27.24 -10.11
N ASN A 166 -14.95 -27.53 -9.25
CA ASN A 166 -13.53 -27.71 -9.60
C ASN A 166 -13.20 -29.20 -9.74
N LYS A 167 -12.63 -29.62 -10.87
CA LYS A 167 -11.74 -30.80 -10.87
C LYS A 167 -10.33 -30.35 -10.50
N THR A 168 -9.89 -30.77 -9.32
CA THR A 168 -8.49 -30.65 -8.90
C THR A 168 -7.70 -31.82 -9.47
N PHE A 169 -6.54 -31.50 -10.06
CA PHE A 169 -5.60 -32.54 -10.49
C PHE A 169 -4.94 -33.18 -9.26
N PRO A 170 -4.50 -34.46 -9.34
CA PRO A 170 -3.88 -35.13 -8.20
C PRO A 170 -2.68 -34.35 -7.66
N GLN A 171 -2.68 -33.99 -6.38
CA GLN A 171 -1.56 -33.27 -5.79
C GLN A 171 -0.35 -34.22 -5.63
N SER A 172 0.81 -33.79 -6.10
CA SER A 172 2.09 -34.45 -5.81
C SER A 172 3.22 -33.41 -5.74
N LYS A 173 4.39 -33.79 -5.21
CA LYS A 173 5.50 -32.86 -5.03
C LYS A 173 6.03 -32.35 -6.38
N PRO A 174 6.19 -31.03 -6.57
CA PRO A 174 6.85 -30.45 -7.74
C PRO A 174 8.28 -30.97 -7.90
N ARG A 175 8.73 -31.10 -9.14
CA ARG A 175 10.11 -31.46 -9.47
C ARG A 175 10.98 -30.21 -9.61
N GLU A 176 12.19 -30.27 -9.09
CA GLU A 176 13.16 -29.18 -9.13
C GLU A 176 13.63 -28.86 -10.55
N ASP A 177 13.65 -29.86 -11.44
CA ASP A 177 14.13 -29.74 -12.81
C ASP A 177 13.04 -29.33 -13.83
N SER A 178 11.79 -29.11 -13.39
CA SER A 178 10.67 -28.78 -14.28
C SER A 178 10.60 -27.28 -14.57
N LYS A 179 10.66 -26.90 -15.86
CA LYS A 179 10.47 -25.52 -16.34
C LYS A 179 9.11 -25.34 -16.99
N GLN A 180 8.43 -24.24 -16.68
CA GLN A 180 7.15 -23.89 -17.28
C GLN A 180 7.18 -22.46 -17.83
N PHE A 181 6.69 -22.30 -19.05
CA PHE A 181 6.43 -21.02 -19.68
C PHE A 181 4.94 -20.92 -19.91
N VAL A 182 4.29 -19.91 -19.34
CA VAL A 182 2.85 -19.71 -19.52
C VAL A 182 2.62 -18.34 -20.14
N LEU A 183 1.96 -18.33 -21.29
CA LEU A 183 1.46 -17.15 -21.97
C LEU A 183 -0.06 -17.11 -21.80
N LEU A 184 -0.57 -16.17 -21.00
CA LEU A 184 -2.00 -15.94 -20.83
C LEU A 184 -2.39 -14.63 -21.51
N ALA A 185 -3.40 -14.66 -22.37
CA ALA A 185 -4.05 -13.45 -22.87
C ALA A 185 -5.50 -13.38 -22.41
N ALA A 186 -5.87 -12.26 -21.80
CA ALA A 186 -7.24 -11.96 -21.40
C ALA A 186 -7.65 -10.56 -21.87
N ARG A 187 -8.96 -10.36 -22.10
CA ARG A 187 -9.53 -9.04 -22.40
C ARG A 187 -10.14 -8.42 -21.15
N GLU A 188 -9.77 -7.19 -20.83
CA GLU A 188 -10.45 -6.39 -19.82
C GLU A 188 -11.32 -5.32 -20.51
N GLY A 189 -12.64 -5.43 -20.37
CA GLY A 189 -13.56 -4.30 -20.55
C GLY A 189 -13.86 -3.77 -21.98
N MET A 190 -14.21 -4.61 -22.97
CA MET A 190 -15.22 -4.39 -24.05
C MET A 190 -14.94 -5.13 -25.40
N THR A 191 -15.92 -5.03 -26.32
CA THR A 191 -16.33 -5.97 -27.38
C THR A 191 -15.48 -6.05 -28.65
N ALA A 192 -15.36 -7.26 -29.19
CA ALA A 192 -14.64 -7.57 -30.43
C ALA A 192 -15.34 -6.95 -31.65
N LYS A 193 -14.60 -6.25 -32.52
CA LYS A 193 -15.05 -6.00 -33.90
C LYS A 193 -14.01 -6.49 -34.90
N VAL A 194 -14.51 -7.24 -35.87
CA VAL A 194 -13.84 -7.93 -36.97
C VAL A 194 -13.42 -6.91 -38.04
N SER A 195 -12.23 -7.06 -38.64
CA SER A 195 -11.94 -6.40 -39.93
C SER A 195 -12.48 -7.27 -41.07
N GLY A 196 -13.28 -6.67 -41.95
CA GLY A 196 -13.92 -7.38 -43.06
C GLY A 196 -12.86 -7.86 -44.07
N GLY A 197 -12.43 -9.12 -43.97
CA GLY A 197 -11.58 -9.74 -44.98
C GLY A 197 -11.03 -11.10 -44.60
N ARG A 198 -10.57 -11.29 -43.35
CA ARG A 198 -10.12 -12.59 -42.82
C ARG A 198 -10.50 -12.66 -41.34
N GLN A 199 -11.43 -13.53 -41.00
CA GLN A 199 -12.09 -13.58 -39.69
C GLN A 199 -11.25 -14.35 -38.65
N THR A 200 -10.09 -13.83 -38.24
CA THR A 200 -9.25 -14.44 -37.19
C THR A 200 -8.99 -13.51 -36.00
N GLY A 201 -8.78 -14.10 -34.82
CA GLY A 201 -8.45 -13.40 -33.58
C GLY A 201 -6.99 -12.92 -33.59
N TYR A 202 -6.80 -11.61 -33.41
CA TYR A 202 -5.48 -10.94 -33.45
C TYR A 202 -4.38 -11.60 -32.59
N PHE A 203 -4.72 -12.25 -31.48
CA PHE A 203 -3.73 -12.80 -30.53
C PHE A 203 -3.18 -14.16 -30.97
N SER A 204 -4.06 -15.13 -31.25
CA SER A 204 -3.68 -16.43 -31.79
C SER A 204 -2.92 -16.32 -33.12
N GLU A 205 -3.27 -15.35 -33.97
CA GLU A 205 -2.52 -15.05 -35.19
C GLU A 205 -1.14 -14.47 -34.90
N ALA A 206 -1.01 -13.51 -33.98
CA ALA A 206 0.29 -12.93 -33.62
C ALA A 206 1.26 -13.97 -33.03
N VAL A 207 0.77 -14.86 -32.16
CA VAL A 207 1.57 -15.96 -31.58
C VAL A 207 2.02 -16.91 -32.69
N ARG A 208 1.12 -17.35 -33.58
CA ARG A 208 1.45 -18.25 -34.70
C ARG A 208 2.43 -17.61 -35.67
N GLU A 209 2.25 -16.33 -36.00
CA GLU A 209 3.16 -15.61 -36.88
C GLU A 209 4.54 -15.42 -36.27
N GLU A 210 4.65 -15.11 -34.98
CA GLU A 210 5.97 -14.93 -34.35
C GLU A 210 6.71 -16.27 -34.21
N LEU A 211 5.98 -17.33 -33.85
CA LEU A 211 6.50 -18.71 -33.91
C LEU A 211 6.91 -19.14 -35.33
N ALA A 212 6.26 -18.61 -36.36
CA ALA A 212 6.63 -18.84 -37.76
C ALA A 212 7.80 -17.96 -38.23
N ARG A 213 7.98 -16.76 -37.65
CA ARG A 213 9.04 -15.80 -37.98
C ARG A 213 10.38 -16.11 -37.34
N GLU A 214 10.48 -16.99 -36.34
CA GLU A 214 11.78 -17.42 -35.82
C GLU A 214 12.66 -18.00 -36.95
N VAL A 215 13.53 -17.15 -37.50
CA VAL A 215 14.36 -17.39 -38.69
C VAL A 215 15.46 -18.43 -38.43
N ASP A 216 15.74 -18.78 -37.17
CA ASP A 216 16.92 -19.57 -36.78
C ASP A 216 16.69 -21.07 -36.62
N ASN A 217 15.51 -21.62 -36.94
CA ASN A 217 15.19 -23.05 -36.72
C ASN A 217 15.49 -23.55 -35.28
N SER A 218 15.58 -22.65 -34.30
CA SER A 218 15.79 -22.98 -32.90
C SER A 218 14.56 -23.73 -32.38
N TRP A 219 14.72 -25.02 -32.12
CA TRP A 219 13.69 -25.82 -31.48
C TRP A 219 14.17 -26.29 -30.09
N PRO A 220 13.40 -26.06 -29.03
CA PRO A 220 12.14 -25.30 -28.97
C PRO A 220 12.35 -23.78 -29.14
N PRO A 221 11.26 -23.03 -29.42
CA PRO A 221 11.31 -21.58 -29.59
C PRO A 221 11.81 -20.86 -28.34
N ASP A 222 12.46 -19.71 -28.54
CA ASP A 222 12.91 -18.86 -27.43
C ASP A 222 11.71 -18.10 -26.88
N MET A 223 11.07 -18.68 -25.86
CA MET A 223 9.86 -18.12 -25.27
C MET A 223 10.07 -16.73 -24.66
N GLU A 224 11.26 -16.36 -24.22
CA GLU A 224 11.54 -15.01 -23.71
C GLU A 224 11.64 -13.98 -24.84
N ARG A 225 12.27 -14.36 -25.95
CA ARG A 225 12.33 -13.53 -27.15
C ARG A 225 10.94 -13.38 -27.78
N LEU A 226 10.25 -14.49 -28.00
CA LEU A 226 8.90 -14.53 -28.55
C LEU A 226 7.95 -13.65 -27.72
N THR A 227 8.06 -13.73 -26.40
CA THR A 227 7.35 -12.84 -25.46
C THR A 227 7.64 -11.37 -25.73
N ARG A 228 8.90 -10.99 -25.89
CA ARG A 228 9.31 -9.62 -26.16
C ARG A 228 8.80 -9.10 -27.51
N GLU A 229 8.86 -9.92 -28.54
CA GLU A 229 8.42 -9.56 -29.91
C GLU A 229 6.89 -9.44 -29.98
N ILE A 230 6.15 -10.37 -29.38
CA ILE A 230 4.69 -10.29 -29.24
C ILE A 230 4.32 -9.03 -28.45
N LYS A 231 4.98 -8.75 -27.32
CA LYS A 231 4.77 -7.53 -26.51
C LYS A 231 5.04 -6.26 -27.32
N GLN A 232 6.15 -6.20 -28.05
CA GLN A 232 6.52 -5.04 -28.88
C GLN A 232 5.50 -4.76 -29.97
N ARG A 233 5.06 -5.80 -30.70
CA ARG A 233 4.05 -5.68 -31.75
C ARG A 233 2.71 -5.16 -31.22
N PHE A 234 2.34 -5.54 -30.00
CA PHE A 234 1.15 -4.99 -29.35
C PHE A 234 1.34 -3.54 -28.91
N THR A 235 2.51 -3.16 -28.39
CA THR A 235 2.79 -1.77 -27.99
C THR A 235 2.94 -0.79 -29.15
N GLN A 236 3.31 -1.25 -30.35
CA GLN A 236 3.52 -0.43 -31.55
C GLN A 236 2.32 -0.42 -32.52
N SER A 237 1.21 -1.03 -32.14
CA SER A 237 -0.01 -1.03 -32.96
C SER A 237 -0.64 0.37 -33.01
N ASP A 238 -0.92 0.89 -34.22
CA ASP A 238 -1.55 2.20 -34.48
C ASP A 238 -2.99 2.36 -33.93
N ASN A 239 -3.46 1.42 -33.11
CA ASN A 239 -4.78 1.43 -32.49
C ASN A 239 -4.64 1.62 -30.96
N PRO A 240 -4.86 2.85 -30.45
CA PRO A 240 -4.64 3.22 -29.05
C PRO A 240 -5.50 2.45 -28.04
N ASP A 241 -6.63 1.89 -28.47
CA ASP A 241 -7.52 1.11 -27.60
C ASP A 241 -7.01 -0.32 -27.36
N LEU A 242 -6.17 -0.86 -28.25
CA LEU A 242 -5.57 -2.20 -28.10
C LEU A 242 -4.48 -2.21 -27.02
N VAL A 243 -3.71 -1.11 -26.91
CA VAL A 243 -2.64 -0.93 -25.90
C VAL A 243 -3.20 -0.78 -24.49
N LYS A 244 -4.47 -0.35 -24.35
CA LYS A 244 -5.12 -0.06 -23.06
C LYS A 244 -5.94 -1.20 -22.46
N ARG A 245 -6.11 -2.35 -23.15
CA ARG A 245 -7.18 -3.34 -22.81
C ARG A 245 -6.77 -4.81 -22.75
N LEU A 246 -5.48 -5.14 -22.83
CA LEU A 246 -5.02 -6.53 -22.84
C LEU A 246 -3.88 -6.73 -21.81
N PRO A 247 -4.16 -7.28 -20.62
CA PRO A 247 -3.11 -7.87 -19.81
C PRO A 247 -2.63 -9.17 -20.46
N VAL A 248 -1.33 -9.24 -20.76
CA VAL A 248 -0.64 -10.50 -21.03
C VAL A 248 0.13 -10.86 -19.77
N PHE A 249 -0.26 -11.96 -19.13
CA PHE A 249 0.42 -12.45 -17.93
C PHE A 249 1.46 -13.49 -18.34
N PHE A 250 2.68 -13.30 -17.84
CA PHE A 250 3.77 -14.25 -17.98
C PHE A 250 4.06 -14.87 -16.63
N TYR A 251 3.86 -16.18 -16.55
CA TYR A 251 4.14 -16.92 -15.33
C TYR A 251 5.35 -17.82 -15.57
N TYR A 252 6.42 -17.56 -14.81
CA TYR A 252 7.58 -18.44 -14.70
C TYR A 252 7.61 -19.02 -13.29
N ARG A 253 7.72 -20.34 -13.20
CA ARG A 253 7.77 -21.03 -11.90
C ARG A 253 9.09 -21.77 -11.77
N GLY A 254 9.98 -21.23 -10.93
CA GLY A 254 11.25 -21.86 -10.51
C GLY A 254 11.03 -22.92 -9.42
N TRP A 255 12.10 -23.58 -8.95
CA TRP A 255 12.03 -24.48 -7.79
C TRP A 255 12.05 -23.70 -6.45
N ASP A 256 12.58 -22.49 -6.50
CA ASP A 256 12.80 -21.52 -5.42
C ASP A 256 11.62 -20.58 -5.17
N GLY A 257 10.57 -20.62 -5.99
CA GLY A 257 9.37 -19.82 -5.78
C GLY A 257 8.70 -19.39 -7.07
N ASP A 258 7.61 -18.65 -6.91
CA ASP A 258 6.83 -18.07 -7.99
C ASP A 258 7.48 -16.72 -8.36
N GLU A 259 7.97 -16.56 -9.59
CA GLU A 259 8.34 -15.24 -10.13
C GLU A 259 7.30 -14.85 -11.18
N GLU A 260 6.29 -14.12 -10.74
CA GLU A 260 5.31 -13.53 -11.64
C GLU A 260 5.84 -12.19 -12.18
N GLN A 261 6.26 -12.16 -13.45
CA GLN A 261 6.53 -10.89 -14.14
C GLN A 261 5.23 -10.34 -14.72
N TYR A 262 4.54 -9.60 -13.87
CA TYR A 262 3.39 -8.78 -14.19
C TYR A 262 3.78 -7.59 -15.10
N SER A 263 3.04 -7.38 -16.20
CA SER A 263 2.94 -6.06 -16.85
C SER A 263 1.57 -5.83 -17.52
N PRO A 264 0.53 -5.51 -16.75
CA PRO A 264 -0.67 -4.83 -17.21
C PRO A 264 -0.54 -3.32 -17.08
N SER A 265 -1.31 -2.64 -17.91
CA SER A 265 -1.57 -1.21 -17.96
C SER A 265 -1.71 -0.59 -16.55
N GLN A 266 -0.62 -0.07 -16.01
CA GLN A 266 -0.66 0.84 -14.88
C GLN A 266 -1.45 2.10 -15.27
N LEU A 267 -2.25 2.61 -14.33
CA LEU A 267 -2.55 4.04 -14.32
C LEU A 267 -1.21 4.78 -14.39
N THR A 268 -1.01 5.61 -15.41
CA THR A 268 0.07 6.61 -15.37
C THR A 268 -0.21 7.69 -14.34
N ALA A 269 -1.48 7.85 -13.96
CA ALA A 269 -1.95 8.85 -13.00
C ALA A 269 -1.62 8.45 -11.55
N PRO A 270 -1.04 9.35 -10.73
CA PRO A 270 -0.76 9.10 -9.31
C PRO A 270 -2.02 8.77 -8.49
N HIS A 271 -2.02 7.67 -7.72
CA HIS A 271 -3.13 7.32 -6.82
C HIS A 271 -2.73 6.51 -5.59
N ASN A 272 -3.57 6.54 -4.56
CA ASN A 272 -3.47 5.72 -3.34
C ASN A 272 -4.79 4.97 -3.06
N LEU A 273 -5.53 4.59 -4.11
CA LEU A 273 -6.77 3.82 -4.00
C LEU A 273 -6.56 2.40 -3.46
N ASP A 274 -7.42 2.02 -2.52
CA ASP A 274 -7.51 0.66 -1.98
C ASP A 274 -8.34 -0.30 -2.87
N ARG A 275 -8.15 -1.60 -2.66
CA ARG A 275 -9.03 -2.65 -3.22
C ARG A 275 -10.41 -2.62 -2.55
N SER A 276 -11.44 -2.92 -3.33
CA SER A 276 -12.80 -3.12 -2.81
C SER A 276 -12.86 -4.42 -2.01
N GLY A 277 -13.50 -4.37 -0.84
CA GLY A 277 -13.67 -5.52 0.05
C GLY A 277 -15.02 -6.23 -0.09
N VAL A 278 -15.90 -5.78 -1.00
CA VAL A 278 -17.23 -6.36 -1.18
C VAL A 278 -17.23 -7.37 -2.33
N VAL A 279 -17.96 -8.48 -2.16
CA VAL A 279 -18.09 -9.52 -3.20
C VAL A 279 -18.92 -9.01 -4.36
N LYS A 280 -19.95 -8.21 -4.06
CA LYS A 280 -20.86 -7.68 -5.07
C LYS A 280 -21.45 -6.34 -4.68
N PHE A 281 -21.30 -5.36 -5.58
CA PHE A 281 -21.91 -4.05 -5.43
C PHE A 281 -23.24 -3.98 -6.19
N VAL A 282 -24.36 -3.72 -5.50
CA VAL A 282 -25.72 -3.78 -6.09
C VAL A 282 -26.59 -2.57 -5.76
N GLY A 283 -27.54 -2.25 -6.65
CA GLY A 283 -28.62 -1.30 -6.38
C GLY A 283 -28.22 0.17 -6.31
N ARG A 284 -27.00 0.53 -6.71
CA ARG A 284 -26.47 1.89 -6.60
C ARG A 284 -26.12 2.55 -7.93
N ASP A 285 -26.50 1.96 -9.07
CA ASP A 285 -26.12 2.49 -10.40
C ASP A 285 -26.65 3.92 -10.63
N LYS A 286 -27.94 4.17 -10.33
CA LYS A 286 -28.52 5.53 -10.41
C LYS A 286 -27.83 6.53 -9.47
N VAL A 287 -27.41 6.06 -8.29
CA VAL A 287 -26.72 6.90 -7.30
C VAL A 287 -25.33 7.25 -7.81
N LEU A 288 -24.61 6.30 -8.43
CA LEU A 288 -23.33 6.53 -9.08
C LEU A 288 -23.46 7.48 -10.28
N GLU A 289 -24.51 7.34 -11.09
CA GLU A 289 -24.79 8.26 -12.20
C GLU A 289 -25.05 9.69 -11.69
N THR A 290 -25.83 9.83 -10.60
CA THR A 290 -26.11 11.13 -9.97
C THR A 290 -24.83 11.73 -9.39
N LEU A 291 -24.04 10.93 -8.66
CA LEU A 291 -22.75 11.33 -8.11
C LEU A 291 -21.81 11.81 -9.22
N HIS A 292 -21.75 11.06 -10.31
CA HIS A 292 -20.96 11.42 -11.48
C HIS A 292 -21.39 12.79 -12.03
N GLN A 293 -22.68 12.99 -12.28
CA GLN A 293 -23.19 14.25 -12.82
C GLN A 293 -22.86 15.45 -11.92
N GLN A 294 -23.04 15.32 -10.61
CA GLN A 294 -22.74 16.38 -9.63
C GLN A 294 -21.24 16.73 -9.63
N LEU A 295 -20.36 15.72 -9.60
CA LEU A 295 -18.92 15.96 -9.66
C LEU A 295 -18.51 16.57 -11.01
N GLN A 296 -19.10 16.16 -12.14
CA GLN A 296 -18.76 16.76 -13.44
C GLN A 296 -19.16 18.25 -13.54
N GLN A 297 -20.17 18.70 -12.79
CA GLN A 297 -20.57 20.11 -12.71
C GLN A 297 -19.60 20.98 -11.89
N GLY A 298 -18.54 20.39 -11.32
CA GLY A 298 -17.57 21.09 -10.49
C GLY A 298 -18.02 21.29 -9.04
N GLU A 299 -19.07 20.58 -8.61
CA GLU A 299 -19.59 20.65 -7.25
C GLU A 299 -18.71 19.85 -6.28
N GLN A 300 -18.61 20.32 -5.04
CA GLN A 300 -18.15 19.47 -3.92
C GLN A 300 -19.31 18.61 -3.48
N VAL A 301 -19.14 17.29 -3.50
CA VAL A 301 -20.23 16.35 -3.18
C VAL A 301 -19.90 15.62 -1.90
N ALA A 302 -20.85 15.59 -0.96
CA ALA A 302 -20.79 14.75 0.23
C ALA A 302 -21.81 13.62 0.14
N ILE A 303 -21.34 12.39 0.22
CA ILE A 303 -22.18 11.22 0.47
C ILE A 303 -22.52 11.20 1.95
N SER A 304 -23.79 11.47 2.27
CA SER A 304 -24.33 11.39 3.63
C SER A 304 -25.36 10.27 3.72
N ALA A 305 -25.44 9.57 4.86
CA ALA A 305 -26.51 8.62 5.09
C ALA A 305 -27.80 9.37 5.47
N VAL A 306 -28.96 8.94 4.96
CA VAL A 306 -30.28 9.55 5.27
C VAL A 306 -30.57 9.60 6.77
N ALA A 307 -30.11 8.60 7.53
CA ALA A 307 -30.32 8.46 8.98
C ALA A 307 -29.01 8.45 9.80
N GLY A 308 -27.90 8.94 9.25
CA GLY A 308 -26.59 8.96 9.96
C GLY A 308 -25.99 7.58 10.29
N MET A 309 -26.59 6.49 9.81
CA MET A 309 -26.20 5.12 10.14
C MET A 309 -24.88 4.72 9.47
N GLY A 310 -24.05 3.98 10.23
CA GLY A 310 -22.87 3.28 9.69
C GLY A 310 -23.29 2.00 8.96
N GLY A 311 -22.48 1.53 7.99
CA GLY A 311 -22.75 0.27 7.28
C GLY A 311 -23.65 0.35 6.04
N VAL A 312 -24.12 1.54 5.64
CA VAL A 312 -24.94 1.73 4.42
C VAL A 312 -24.14 1.66 3.10
N GLY A 313 -22.80 1.70 3.18
CA GLY A 313 -21.90 1.60 2.01
C GLY A 313 -21.43 2.94 1.42
N LYS A 314 -21.28 4.01 2.22
CA LYS A 314 -20.78 5.33 1.74
C LYS A 314 -19.36 5.25 1.19
N THR A 315 -18.44 4.72 1.99
CA THR A 315 -17.03 4.49 1.64
C THR A 315 -16.92 3.62 0.39
N GLU A 316 -17.67 2.50 0.36
CA GLU A 316 -17.69 1.62 -0.81
C GLU A 316 -18.23 2.31 -2.07
N LEU A 317 -19.30 3.11 -1.97
CA LEU A 317 -19.81 3.89 -3.09
C LEU A 317 -18.75 4.86 -3.65
N ALA A 318 -18.00 5.53 -2.78
CA ALA A 318 -16.91 6.42 -3.18
C ALA A 318 -15.76 5.66 -3.86
N LEU A 319 -15.39 4.50 -3.32
CA LEU A 319 -14.34 3.64 -3.88
C LEU A 319 -14.73 3.08 -5.25
N GLN A 320 -15.97 2.58 -5.38
CA GLN A 320 -16.54 2.11 -6.65
C GLN A 320 -16.57 3.22 -7.69
N TYR A 321 -16.93 4.45 -7.29
CA TYR A 321 -16.88 5.60 -8.17
C TYR A 321 -15.45 5.88 -8.68
N ALA A 322 -14.49 5.94 -7.76
CA ALA A 322 -13.09 6.21 -8.09
C ALA A 322 -12.52 5.17 -9.07
N TRP A 323 -12.75 3.88 -8.83
CA TRP A 323 -12.30 2.81 -9.73
C TRP A 323 -13.00 2.82 -11.10
N ARG A 324 -14.32 3.06 -11.14
CA ARG A 324 -15.11 3.11 -12.39
C ARG A 324 -14.70 4.28 -13.28
N HIS A 325 -14.40 5.44 -12.68
CA HIS A 325 -14.09 6.66 -13.40
C HIS A 325 -12.59 6.99 -13.42
N ARG A 326 -11.72 6.04 -13.06
CA ARG A 326 -10.27 6.26 -12.96
C ARG A 326 -9.62 6.85 -14.21
N GLN A 327 -10.15 6.53 -15.40
CA GLN A 327 -9.64 7.04 -16.66
C GLN A 327 -9.90 8.55 -16.84
N GLU A 328 -10.89 9.12 -16.17
CA GLU A 328 -11.22 10.54 -16.25
C GLU A 328 -10.32 11.42 -15.38
N TYR A 329 -9.69 10.83 -14.37
CA TYR A 329 -8.90 11.53 -13.36
C TYR A 329 -7.40 11.32 -13.57
N GLN A 330 -6.91 11.67 -14.77
CA GLN A 330 -5.50 11.49 -15.13
C GLN A 330 -4.53 12.38 -14.31
N GLY A 331 -5.04 13.46 -13.70
CA GLY A 331 -4.26 14.31 -12.79
C GLY A 331 -4.06 13.67 -11.41
N GLY A 332 -4.68 12.52 -11.16
CA GLY A 332 -4.50 11.72 -9.96
C GLY A 332 -5.79 11.49 -9.16
N ILE A 333 -5.74 10.47 -8.31
CA ILE A 333 -6.83 10.12 -7.39
C ILE A 333 -6.27 10.04 -5.97
N CYS A 334 -6.59 11.05 -5.17
CA CYS A 334 -6.11 11.25 -3.82
C CYS A 334 -7.20 10.86 -2.82
N TRP A 335 -7.00 9.75 -2.12
CA TRP A 335 -7.88 9.23 -1.09
C TRP A 335 -7.33 9.58 0.30
N LEU A 336 -8.15 10.21 1.13
CA LEU A 336 -7.75 10.81 2.40
C LEU A 336 -8.69 10.39 3.54
N GLN A 337 -8.18 10.24 4.77
CA GLN A 337 -8.99 10.13 5.98
C GLN A 337 -9.34 11.50 6.57
N GLY A 338 -10.60 11.63 7.01
CA GLY A 338 -11.21 12.89 7.40
C GLY A 338 -10.66 13.52 8.68
N ASP A 339 -9.98 12.76 9.53
CA ASP A 339 -9.33 13.26 10.76
C ASP A 339 -7.87 13.68 10.54
N ARG A 340 -7.31 13.43 9.34
CA ARG A 340 -5.88 13.65 9.02
C ARG A 340 -5.64 14.28 7.65
N VAL A 341 -6.66 14.98 7.14
CA VAL A 341 -6.69 15.55 5.80
C VAL A 341 -5.41 16.33 5.45
N ALA A 342 -4.97 17.24 6.32
CA ALA A 342 -3.82 18.10 6.05
C ALA A 342 -2.51 17.30 5.86
N THR A 343 -2.21 16.39 6.79
CA THR A 343 -1.00 15.57 6.74
C THR A 343 -1.04 14.58 5.58
N GLU A 344 -2.21 14.00 5.28
CA GLU A 344 -2.35 13.04 4.19
C GLU A 344 -2.25 13.70 2.79
N ILE A 345 -2.72 14.94 2.61
CA ILE A 345 -2.50 15.70 1.36
C ILE A 345 -1.00 15.88 1.12
N ILE A 346 -0.27 16.28 2.16
CA ILE A 346 1.16 16.58 2.09
C ILE A 346 1.97 15.30 1.85
N ASN A 347 1.61 14.20 2.52
CA ASN A 347 2.18 12.87 2.26
C ASN A 347 1.89 12.41 0.84
N PHE A 348 0.65 12.60 0.36
CA PHE A 348 0.29 12.24 -1.00
C PHE A 348 1.16 12.99 -2.01
N ALA A 349 1.33 14.30 -1.81
CA ALA A 349 2.11 15.12 -2.71
C ALA A 349 3.62 14.78 -2.69
N ARG A 350 4.19 14.48 -1.51
CA ARG A 350 5.59 14.02 -1.38
C ARG A 350 5.79 12.64 -2.02
N ILE A 351 4.93 11.68 -1.68
CA ILE A 351 5.12 10.26 -2.04
C ILE A 351 4.71 9.99 -3.48
N TYR A 352 3.51 10.42 -3.87
CA TYR A 352 2.88 10.05 -5.14
C TYR A 352 3.08 11.11 -6.23
N LEU A 353 3.24 12.39 -5.87
CA LEU A 353 3.51 13.47 -6.85
C LEU A 353 4.99 13.88 -6.93
N LYS A 354 5.82 13.45 -5.97
CA LYS A 354 7.24 13.85 -5.86
C LYS A 354 7.44 15.37 -5.73
N LEU A 355 6.50 16.06 -5.10
CA LEU A 355 6.62 17.50 -4.86
C LEU A 355 7.57 17.79 -3.69
N LYS A 356 8.43 18.80 -3.87
CA LYS A 356 9.26 19.36 -2.81
C LYS A 356 8.49 20.47 -2.12
N ILE A 357 7.96 20.16 -0.94
CA ILE A 357 7.15 21.10 -0.16
C ILE A 357 8.07 21.93 0.73
N ARG A 358 7.73 23.19 0.89
CA ARG A 358 8.44 24.14 1.73
C ARG A 358 8.12 23.95 3.21
N ASP A 359 9.13 23.59 4.00
CA ASP A 359 8.99 23.33 5.44
C ASP A 359 8.95 24.61 6.30
N ASP A 360 9.15 25.78 5.69
CA ASP A 360 9.00 27.10 6.35
C ASP A 360 7.54 27.57 6.42
N LEU A 361 6.63 26.89 5.71
CA LEU A 361 5.20 27.19 5.72
C LEU A 361 4.53 26.50 6.91
N ASP A 362 3.50 27.15 7.47
CA ASP A 362 2.59 26.51 8.41
C ASP A 362 1.82 25.36 7.75
N LEU A 363 1.16 24.51 8.54
CA LEU A 363 0.45 23.32 8.04
C LEU A 363 -0.52 23.67 6.89
N ARG A 364 -1.25 24.78 7.04
CA ARG A 364 -2.17 25.27 6.01
C ARG A 364 -1.45 25.75 4.76
N GLY A 365 -0.35 26.49 4.91
CA GLY A 365 0.50 26.95 3.82
C GLY A 365 1.08 25.80 3.01
N GLN A 366 1.50 24.73 3.66
CA GLN A 366 1.98 23.51 2.99
C GLN A 366 0.87 22.82 2.18
N VAL A 367 -0.34 22.70 2.73
CA VAL A 367 -1.50 22.17 1.98
C VAL A 367 -1.80 23.04 0.76
N ASN A 368 -1.83 24.36 0.93
CA ASN A 368 -2.03 25.30 -0.19
C ASN A 368 -0.94 25.19 -1.25
N TYR A 369 0.32 24.99 -0.83
CA TYR A 369 1.43 24.73 -1.73
C TYR A 369 1.19 23.46 -2.55
N CYS A 370 0.75 22.37 -1.92
CA CYS A 370 0.41 21.12 -2.63
C CYS A 370 -0.63 21.36 -3.71
N TRP A 371 -1.71 22.10 -3.42
CA TRP A 371 -2.75 22.40 -4.40
C TRP A 371 -2.27 23.31 -5.54
N GLN A 372 -1.43 24.29 -5.23
CA GLN A 372 -0.88 25.22 -6.21
C GLN A 372 0.08 24.53 -7.19
N TYR A 373 0.92 23.62 -6.70
CA TYR A 373 1.98 22.96 -7.47
C TYR A 373 1.65 21.52 -7.87
N TRP A 374 0.40 21.07 -7.67
CA TRP A 374 -0.04 19.71 -8.00
C TRP A 374 0.36 19.29 -9.43
N PHE A 375 0.04 20.14 -10.41
CA PHE A 375 0.32 19.92 -11.83
C PHE A 375 1.77 20.21 -12.25
N SER A 376 2.64 20.57 -11.32
CA SER A 376 4.09 20.65 -11.54
C SER A 376 4.77 19.29 -11.37
N SER A 377 4.03 18.26 -10.95
CA SER A 377 4.54 16.90 -10.87
C SER A 377 4.98 16.39 -12.25
N PRO A 378 6.17 15.78 -12.36
CA PRO A 378 6.65 15.18 -13.62
C PRO A 378 5.82 13.97 -14.06
N LEU A 379 4.93 13.46 -13.19
CA LEU A 379 4.09 12.30 -13.44
C LEU A 379 2.75 12.65 -14.09
N ILE A 380 2.41 13.95 -14.15
CA ILE A 380 1.15 14.44 -14.72
C ILE A 380 1.42 15.03 -16.10
N GLN A 381 0.68 14.58 -17.12
CA GLN A 381 0.97 14.92 -18.52
C GLN A 381 0.47 16.31 -18.92
N SER A 382 -0.61 16.79 -18.28
CA SER A 382 -1.21 18.07 -18.61
C SER A 382 -1.91 18.72 -17.40
N ASN A 383 -1.83 20.04 -17.32
CA ASN A 383 -2.52 20.83 -16.31
C ASN A 383 -4.05 20.95 -16.53
N GLN A 384 -4.58 20.34 -17.59
CA GLN A 384 -6.03 20.28 -17.86
C GLN A 384 -6.67 18.99 -17.33
N GLU A 385 -5.87 18.05 -16.83
CA GLU A 385 -6.37 16.78 -16.32
C GLU A 385 -7.13 16.97 -15.01
N LYS A 386 -8.22 16.21 -14.84
CA LYS A 386 -9.02 16.27 -13.62
C LYS A 386 -8.35 15.48 -12.51
N VAL A 387 -8.56 15.91 -11.27
CA VAL A 387 -8.09 15.24 -10.05
C VAL A 387 -9.32 14.89 -9.22
N LEU A 388 -9.39 13.66 -8.71
CA LEU A 388 -10.39 13.27 -7.72
C LEU A 388 -9.75 13.30 -6.33
N VAL A 389 -10.31 14.09 -5.42
CA VAL A 389 -9.94 14.12 -4.00
C VAL A 389 -11.10 13.52 -3.20
N VAL A 390 -10.88 12.34 -2.64
CA VAL A 390 -11.85 11.67 -1.77
C VAL A 390 -11.43 11.86 -0.32
N ILE A 391 -12.31 12.38 0.53
CA ILE A 391 -12.09 12.48 1.98
C ILE A 391 -13.13 11.60 2.67
N ASP A 392 -12.68 10.45 3.16
CA ASP A 392 -13.52 9.45 3.83
C ASP A 392 -13.68 9.77 5.33
N ASN A 393 -14.83 9.41 5.90
CA ASN A 393 -15.12 9.51 7.34
C ASN A 393 -15.02 10.92 7.96
N VAL A 394 -15.42 11.96 7.22
CA VAL A 394 -15.47 13.33 7.74
C VAL A 394 -16.47 13.44 8.90
N THR A 395 -15.95 13.70 10.11
CA THR A 395 -16.74 13.89 11.34
C THR A 395 -17.24 15.33 11.51
N SER A 396 -16.50 16.29 10.97
CA SER A 396 -16.78 17.73 11.03
C SER A 396 -16.28 18.41 9.77
N TYR A 397 -17.18 19.09 9.04
CA TYR A 397 -16.78 19.84 7.85
C TYR A 397 -15.88 21.04 8.19
N GLN A 398 -16.04 21.59 9.39
CA GLN A 398 -15.24 22.71 9.87
C GLN A 398 -13.75 22.36 9.95
N ASP A 399 -13.43 21.08 10.19
CA ASP A 399 -12.08 20.61 10.42
C ASP A 399 -11.36 20.33 9.10
N VAL A 400 -12.10 20.17 8.00
CA VAL A 400 -11.56 19.87 6.66
C VAL A 400 -11.64 21.04 5.69
N LYS A 401 -12.58 21.98 5.88
CA LYS A 401 -12.89 23.05 4.91
C LYS A 401 -11.68 23.91 4.55
N ASP A 402 -10.78 24.14 5.50
CA ASP A 402 -9.63 25.02 5.34
C ASP A 402 -8.47 24.36 4.56
N TYR A 403 -8.58 23.05 4.31
CA TYR A 403 -7.62 22.22 3.58
C TYR A 403 -8.13 21.78 2.19
N LEU A 404 -9.37 22.12 1.83
CA LEU A 404 -9.93 21.75 0.53
C LEU A 404 -9.23 22.50 -0.63
N PRO A 405 -9.15 21.89 -1.82
CA PRO A 405 -8.55 22.52 -2.99
C PRO A 405 -9.33 23.78 -3.41
N PRO A 406 -8.69 24.70 -4.17
CA PRO A 406 -9.33 25.93 -4.65
C PRO A 406 -10.63 25.68 -5.43
N ALA A 407 -11.63 26.53 -5.23
CA ALA A 407 -12.89 26.47 -5.97
C ALA A 407 -12.67 26.76 -7.48
N ASN A 408 -13.53 26.17 -8.34
CA ASN A 408 -13.47 26.31 -9.81
C ASN A 408 -12.15 25.83 -10.44
N SER A 409 -11.62 24.72 -9.94
CA SER A 409 -10.37 24.10 -10.41
C SER A 409 -10.64 22.77 -11.12
N GLN A 410 -9.57 22.09 -11.55
CA GLN A 410 -9.57 20.73 -12.08
C GLN A 410 -9.89 19.67 -11.01
N PHE A 411 -9.89 20.05 -9.73
CA PHE A 411 -10.15 19.15 -8.61
C PHE A 411 -11.65 18.88 -8.46
N ARG A 412 -11.99 17.64 -8.15
CA ARG A 412 -13.33 17.17 -7.80
C ARG A 412 -13.26 16.59 -6.40
N VAL A 413 -14.05 17.15 -5.48
CA VAL A 413 -14.01 16.77 -4.07
C VAL A 413 -15.21 15.92 -3.75
N LEU A 414 -14.93 14.71 -3.26
CA LEU A 414 -15.92 13.77 -2.76
C LEU A 414 -15.69 13.54 -1.27
N LEU A 415 -16.69 13.79 -0.45
CA LEU A 415 -16.64 13.57 1.00
C LEU A 415 -17.54 12.39 1.37
N THR A 416 -17.17 11.60 2.36
CA THR A 416 -18.13 10.72 3.05
C THR A 416 -18.32 11.17 4.49
N THR A 417 -19.56 11.22 4.96
CA THR A 417 -19.85 11.71 6.32
C THR A 417 -21.10 11.07 6.92
N ARG A 418 -21.19 11.07 8.26
CA ARG A 418 -22.41 10.72 8.98
C ARG A 418 -23.32 11.93 9.23
N LYS A 419 -22.84 13.16 9.02
CA LYS A 419 -23.59 14.39 9.25
C LYS A 419 -24.16 14.94 7.95
N GLN A 420 -25.33 15.56 8.01
CA GLN A 420 -25.80 16.37 6.89
C GLN A 420 -25.01 17.69 6.84
N LEU A 421 -24.42 17.98 5.68
CA LEU A 421 -23.67 19.20 5.44
C LEU A 421 -24.55 20.22 4.70
N GLY A 422 -24.35 21.50 4.97
CA GLY A 422 -24.99 22.59 4.23
C GLY A 422 -24.16 23.04 3.03
N LYS A 423 -24.68 24.03 2.29
CA LYS A 423 -23.91 24.71 1.23
C LYS A 423 -22.58 25.25 1.78
N PRO A 424 -21.47 25.22 1.01
CA PRO A 424 -21.40 24.98 -0.44
C PRO A 424 -21.39 23.51 -0.88
N VAL A 425 -21.40 22.56 0.06
CA VAL A 425 -21.34 21.13 -0.25
C VAL A 425 -22.72 20.60 -0.67
N GLN A 426 -22.78 19.95 -1.81
CA GLN A 426 -23.98 19.25 -2.26
C GLN A 426 -24.06 17.89 -1.57
N VAL A 427 -25.20 17.59 -0.96
CA VAL A 427 -25.37 16.33 -0.24
C VAL A 427 -26.08 15.32 -1.10
N LEU A 428 -25.37 14.25 -1.45
CA LEU A 428 -25.96 13.04 -2.00
C LEU A 428 -26.41 12.15 -0.85
N GLN A 429 -27.72 12.11 -0.63
CA GLN A 429 -28.32 11.28 0.41
C GLN A 429 -28.32 9.82 -0.04
N LEU A 430 -27.51 9.01 0.65
CA LEU A 430 -27.47 7.57 0.48
C LEU A 430 -28.46 6.91 1.44
N ALA A 431 -29.59 6.46 0.89
CA ALA A 431 -30.55 5.63 1.60
C ALA A 431 -30.02 4.20 1.77
N GLU A 432 -30.73 3.39 2.55
CA GLU A 432 -30.53 1.94 2.59
C GLU A 432 -30.72 1.29 1.20
N LEU A 433 -30.45 0.00 1.07
CA LEU A 433 -30.78 -0.71 -0.16
C LEU A 433 -32.29 -0.83 -0.29
N ASP A 434 -32.82 -0.75 -1.51
CA ASP A 434 -34.20 -1.17 -1.73
C ASP A 434 -34.34 -2.69 -1.58
N GLU A 435 -35.56 -3.19 -1.40
CA GLU A 435 -35.82 -4.62 -1.18
C GLU A 435 -35.23 -5.49 -2.30
N ALA A 436 -35.34 -5.06 -3.56
CA ALA A 436 -34.84 -5.82 -4.70
C ALA A 436 -33.31 -5.91 -4.70
N ALA A 437 -32.62 -4.81 -4.39
CA ALA A 437 -31.17 -4.77 -4.27
C ALA A 437 -30.68 -5.56 -3.04
N ALA A 438 -31.37 -5.46 -1.90
CA ALA A 438 -31.04 -6.22 -0.70
C ALA A 438 -31.18 -7.74 -0.92
N LEU A 439 -32.27 -8.17 -1.57
CA LEU A 439 -32.45 -9.58 -1.96
C LEU A 439 -31.38 -10.01 -2.98
N LYS A 440 -31.04 -9.15 -3.94
CA LYS A 440 -29.98 -9.43 -4.92
C LYS A 440 -28.62 -9.60 -4.26
N LEU A 441 -28.31 -8.78 -3.25
CA LEU A 441 -27.09 -8.91 -2.45
C LEU A 441 -27.10 -10.23 -1.68
N LEU A 442 -28.19 -10.53 -0.98
CA LEU A 442 -28.31 -11.78 -0.22
C LEU A 442 -28.16 -13.01 -1.13
N LYS A 443 -28.80 -13.01 -2.31
CA LYS A 443 -28.64 -14.06 -3.34
C LYS A 443 -27.22 -14.21 -3.89
N SER A 444 -26.40 -13.17 -3.84
CA SER A 444 -24.99 -13.29 -4.23
C SER A 444 -24.08 -13.78 -3.11
N LEU A 445 -24.54 -13.72 -1.87
CA LEU A 445 -23.78 -14.11 -0.70
C LEU A 445 -24.11 -15.52 -0.21
N THR A 446 -25.30 -16.03 -0.53
CA THR A 446 -25.74 -17.40 -0.22
C THR A 446 -26.42 -18.03 -1.43
N GLU A 447 -26.80 -19.31 -1.35
CA GLU A 447 -27.40 -20.04 -2.47
C GLU A 447 -28.71 -19.40 -2.95
N ALA A 448 -28.73 -18.91 -4.20
CA ALA A 448 -29.89 -18.22 -4.77
C ALA A 448 -31.18 -19.05 -4.71
N ALA A 449 -31.07 -20.38 -4.87
CA ALA A 449 -32.19 -21.32 -4.78
C ALA A 449 -32.87 -21.29 -3.41
N ARG A 450 -32.11 -21.10 -2.32
CA ARG A 450 -32.65 -20.98 -0.95
C ARG A 450 -33.46 -19.70 -0.79
N ILE A 451 -32.93 -18.58 -1.27
CA ILE A 451 -33.62 -17.28 -1.22
C ILE A 451 -34.91 -17.31 -2.08
N GLU A 452 -34.90 -18.04 -3.18
CA GLU A 452 -36.08 -18.20 -4.04
C GLU A 452 -37.14 -19.13 -3.43
N ALA A 453 -36.72 -20.20 -2.75
CA ALA A 453 -37.62 -21.12 -2.06
C ALA A 453 -38.31 -20.48 -0.84
N GLU A 454 -37.60 -19.63 -0.10
CA GLU A 454 -38.07 -18.98 1.14
C GLU A 454 -38.22 -17.45 0.96
N LEU A 455 -38.80 -17.01 -0.15
CA LEU A 455 -38.79 -15.59 -0.55
C LEU A 455 -39.38 -14.61 0.48
N GLU A 456 -40.49 -14.97 1.14
CA GLU A 456 -41.11 -14.08 2.14
C GLU A 456 -40.25 -13.96 3.41
N ASP A 457 -39.62 -15.05 3.84
CA ASP A 457 -38.67 -15.02 4.95
C ASP A 457 -37.39 -14.25 4.56
N ALA A 458 -36.95 -14.33 3.30
CA ALA A 458 -35.84 -13.51 2.80
C ALA A 458 -36.15 -12.01 2.85
N LYS A 459 -37.38 -11.61 2.45
CA LYS A 459 -37.83 -10.21 2.56
C LYS A 459 -37.90 -9.74 4.01
N GLU A 460 -38.46 -10.57 4.89
CA GLU A 460 -38.47 -10.32 6.34
C GLU A 460 -37.06 -10.17 6.90
N LEU A 461 -36.13 -11.01 6.45
CA LEU A 461 -34.72 -10.95 6.87
C LEU A 461 -34.08 -9.63 6.45
N CYS A 462 -34.24 -9.22 5.19
CA CYS A 462 -33.74 -7.94 4.70
C CYS A 462 -34.31 -6.76 5.49
N ARG A 463 -35.61 -6.80 5.81
CA ARG A 463 -36.28 -5.77 6.61
C ARG A 463 -35.77 -5.70 8.04
N ARG A 464 -35.55 -6.84 8.70
CA ARG A 464 -34.99 -6.88 10.07
C ARG A 464 -33.56 -6.37 10.14
N LEU A 465 -32.78 -6.56 9.08
CA LEU A 465 -31.43 -6.04 8.96
C LEU A 465 -31.39 -4.56 8.54
N GLY A 466 -32.57 -3.92 8.42
CA GLY A 466 -32.70 -2.51 8.02
C GLY A 466 -32.15 -2.26 6.62
N TYR A 467 -32.14 -3.27 5.75
CA TYR A 467 -31.59 -3.19 4.39
C TYR A 467 -30.16 -2.61 4.31
N LEU A 468 -29.38 -2.74 5.39
CA LEU A 468 -28.01 -2.24 5.48
C LEU A 468 -27.06 -3.24 4.83
N ALA A 469 -26.24 -2.76 3.90
CA ALA A 469 -25.31 -3.60 3.15
C ALA A 469 -24.36 -4.40 4.06
N LEU A 470 -23.80 -3.78 5.10
CA LEU A 470 -22.94 -4.47 6.06
C LEU A 470 -23.67 -5.58 6.83
N ALA A 471 -24.90 -5.32 7.30
CA ALA A 471 -25.67 -6.32 8.04
C ALA A 471 -26.07 -7.52 7.15
N LEU A 472 -26.40 -7.24 5.88
CA LEU A 472 -26.69 -8.24 4.87
C LEU A 472 -25.46 -9.08 4.49
N GLU A 473 -24.27 -8.47 4.40
CA GLU A 473 -22.99 -9.17 4.18
C GLU A 473 -22.70 -10.17 5.31
N LEU A 474 -22.75 -9.70 6.57
CA LEU A 474 -22.49 -10.54 7.75
C LEU A 474 -23.46 -11.73 7.81
N VAL A 475 -24.77 -11.46 7.68
CA VAL A 475 -25.78 -12.52 7.75
C VAL A 475 -25.73 -13.43 6.51
N GLY A 476 -25.54 -12.87 5.32
CA GLY A 476 -25.45 -13.64 4.08
C GLY A 476 -24.32 -14.66 4.13
N ARG A 477 -23.14 -14.26 4.59
CA ARG A 477 -21.99 -15.16 4.78
C ARG A 477 -22.19 -16.18 5.89
N TYR A 478 -22.79 -15.78 7.02
CA TYR A 478 -23.18 -16.71 8.07
C TYR A 478 -24.15 -17.80 7.55
N LEU A 479 -25.07 -17.43 6.66
CA LEU A 479 -26.00 -18.37 6.03
C LEU A 479 -25.31 -19.31 5.04
N ASP A 480 -24.33 -18.82 4.29
CA ASP A 480 -23.57 -19.60 3.31
C ASP A 480 -22.74 -20.71 3.97
N GLN A 481 -22.10 -20.40 5.11
CA GLN A 481 -21.40 -21.38 5.94
C GLN A 481 -22.34 -22.43 6.55
N ARG A 482 -23.66 -22.14 6.66
CA ARG A 482 -24.66 -23.01 7.29
C ARG A 482 -25.78 -23.36 6.31
N LYS A 483 -25.42 -24.10 5.25
CA LYS A 483 -26.32 -24.51 4.15
C LYS A 483 -27.61 -25.20 4.60
N SER A 484 -27.60 -25.92 5.72
CA SER A 484 -28.77 -26.63 6.25
C SER A 484 -29.71 -25.77 7.10
N LEU A 485 -29.32 -24.54 7.45
CA LEU A 485 -30.17 -23.61 8.19
C LEU A 485 -31.30 -23.13 7.27
N SER A 486 -32.52 -22.92 7.76
CA SER A 486 -33.58 -22.24 6.98
C SER A 486 -33.57 -20.73 7.25
N LEU A 487 -34.21 -19.93 6.39
CA LEU A 487 -34.36 -18.48 6.64
C LEU A 487 -35.31 -18.24 7.83
N THR A 488 -36.34 -19.05 8.01
CA THR A 488 -37.22 -18.98 9.19
C THR A 488 -36.44 -19.15 10.50
N GLU A 489 -35.55 -20.15 10.56
CA GLU A 489 -34.71 -20.40 11.75
C GLU A 489 -33.70 -19.27 11.96
N MET A 490 -33.16 -18.71 10.88
CA MET A 490 -32.27 -17.54 10.95
C MET A 490 -32.97 -16.31 11.55
N LEU A 491 -34.21 -16.04 11.12
CA LEU A 491 -35.05 -14.98 11.68
C LEU A 491 -35.31 -15.18 13.18
N ALA A 492 -35.58 -16.41 13.60
CA ALA A 492 -35.76 -16.75 15.01
C ALA A 492 -34.48 -16.50 15.83
N ARG A 493 -33.30 -16.85 15.29
CA ARG A 493 -32.00 -16.57 15.92
C ARG A 493 -31.75 -15.07 16.07
N LEU A 494 -31.96 -14.28 15.00
CA LEU A 494 -31.86 -12.82 15.07
C LEU A 494 -32.82 -12.22 16.10
N ALA A 495 -34.06 -12.70 16.14
CA ALA A 495 -35.04 -12.26 17.13
C ALA A 495 -34.55 -12.51 18.56
N LYS A 496 -34.06 -13.72 18.85
CA LYS A 496 -33.52 -14.09 20.16
C LYS A 496 -32.36 -13.20 20.58
N LYS A 497 -31.45 -12.85 19.65
CA LYS A 497 -30.30 -11.96 19.90
C LYS A 497 -30.69 -10.48 20.01
N GLY A 498 -31.73 -10.05 19.30
CA GLY A 498 -32.29 -8.71 19.43
C GLY A 498 -33.07 -8.48 20.74
N LEU A 499 -33.60 -9.54 21.36
CA LEU A 499 -34.47 -9.50 22.54
C LEU A 499 -33.75 -9.52 23.91
N THR A 500 -32.44 -9.78 23.97
CA THR A 500 -31.67 -9.82 25.24
C THR A 500 -31.44 -8.45 25.88
N HIS A 501 -31.98 -7.37 25.31
CA HIS A 501 -31.89 -6.02 25.86
C HIS A 501 -33.26 -5.55 26.39
N LYS A 502 -33.32 -5.22 27.68
CA LYS A 502 -34.52 -4.70 28.38
C LYS A 502 -34.88 -3.29 27.90
N SER A 503 -35.57 -3.17 26.77
CA SER A 503 -36.29 -1.94 26.39
C SER A 503 -37.09 -2.17 25.09
N LEU A 504 -38.21 -2.89 25.15
CA LEU A 504 -39.11 -2.98 24.00
C LEU A 504 -40.57 -2.91 24.48
N ASP A 505 -41.13 -1.71 24.39
CA ASP A 505 -42.50 -1.47 23.93
C ASP A 505 -42.38 -0.56 22.69
N GLU A 506 -42.70 -1.13 21.52
CA GLU A 506 -42.74 -0.57 20.15
C GLU A 506 -41.47 0.12 19.57
N PRO A 507 -40.82 -0.45 18.53
CA PRO A 507 -39.67 0.18 17.87
C PRO A 507 -40.09 1.14 16.74
N LYS A 508 -39.48 2.33 16.71
CA LYS A 508 -39.40 3.19 15.51
C LYS A 508 -38.39 2.59 14.52
N ASP A 509 -38.58 2.81 13.21
CA ASP A 509 -37.76 2.22 12.13
C ASP A 509 -36.23 2.36 12.33
N GLU A 510 -35.76 3.49 12.88
CA GLU A 510 -34.33 3.71 13.19
C GLU A 510 -33.75 2.79 14.29
N MET A 511 -34.58 2.30 15.23
CA MET A 511 -34.14 1.35 16.26
C MET A 511 -33.99 -0.06 15.69
N THR A 512 -34.83 -0.44 14.73
CA THR A 512 -34.81 -1.77 14.11
C THR A 512 -33.50 -2.03 13.36
N ALA A 513 -33.01 -1.05 12.60
CA ALA A 513 -31.75 -1.18 11.86
C ALA A 513 -30.51 -1.33 12.78
N LYS A 514 -30.43 -0.56 13.87
CA LYS A 514 -29.34 -0.68 14.86
C LYS A 514 -29.35 -2.01 15.59
N LEU A 515 -30.54 -2.51 15.96
CA LEU A 515 -30.70 -3.82 16.59
C LEU A 515 -30.35 -4.96 15.62
N GLY A 516 -30.71 -4.83 14.33
CA GLY A 516 -30.37 -5.79 13.29
C GLY A 516 -28.86 -5.92 13.04
N VAL A 517 -28.15 -4.80 12.92
CA VAL A 517 -26.68 -4.78 12.77
C VAL A 517 -25.99 -5.41 13.98
N LYS A 518 -26.42 -5.06 15.20
CA LYS A 518 -25.85 -5.64 16.42
C LYS A 518 -26.11 -7.14 16.49
N ALA A 519 -27.32 -7.59 16.16
CA ALA A 519 -27.64 -9.02 16.12
C ALA A 519 -26.80 -9.77 15.06
N ALA A 520 -26.54 -9.15 13.91
CA ALA A 520 -25.66 -9.71 12.88
C ALA A 520 -24.20 -9.84 13.37
N PHE A 521 -23.67 -8.84 14.09
CA PHE A 521 -22.35 -8.93 14.72
C PHE A 521 -22.30 -10.04 15.78
N GLU A 522 -23.30 -10.14 16.67
CA GLU A 522 -23.34 -11.20 17.69
C GLU A 522 -23.41 -12.61 17.06
N LEU A 523 -24.15 -12.79 15.96
CA LEU A 523 -24.20 -14.08 15.28
C LEU A 523 -22.88 -14.42 14.59
N SER A 524 -22.24 -13.45 13.95
CA SER A 524 -20.93 -13.65 13.30
C SER A 524 -19.86 -13.93 14.36
N TRP A 525 -19.92 -13.23 15.50
CA TRP A 525 -19.06 -13.46 16.66
C TRP A 525 -19.21 -14.88 17.24
N GLU A 526 -20.44 -15.35 17.45
CA GLU A 526 -20.70 -16.71 17.92
C GLU A 526 -20.43 -17.80 16.88
N ALA A 527 -20.34 -17.42 15.60
CA ALA A 527 -19.92 -18.31 14.54
C ALA A 527 -18.42 -18.61 14.63
N LEU A 528 -17.63 -17.62 15.07
CA LEU A 528 -16.26 -17.86 15.50
C LEU A 528 -16.31 -18.77 16.73
N ASP A 529 -15.53 -19.85 16.79
CA ASP A 529 -15.58 -20.74 17.95
C ASP A 529 -15.35 -19.95 19.23
N ALA A 530 -16.16 -20.20 20.26
CA ALA A 530 -16.19 -19.41 21.50
C ALA A 530 -14.86 -19.38 22.29
N ASN A 531 -13.88 -20.22 21.90
CA ASN A 531 -12.52 -20.24 22.42
C ASN A 531 -11.46 -20.17 21.30
N SER A 532 -11.81 -19.68 20.11
CA SER A 532 -10.89 -19.60 18.97
C SER A 532 -9.88 -18.48 19.09
N VAL A 533 -8.71 -18.70 18.48
CA VAL A 533 -7.71 -17.68 18.18
C VAL A 533 -8.31 -16.54 17.33
N ALA A 534 -9.35 -16.80 16.53
CA ALA A 534 -10.06 -15.81 15.72
C ALA A 534 -10.73 -14.70 16.56
N GLN A 535 -11.44 -15.04 17.63
CA GLN A 535 -12.05 -14.04 18.52
C GLN A 535 -10.99 -13.19 19.22
N GLN A 536 -9.93 -13.82 19.72
CA GLN A 536 -8.80 -13.14 20.35
C GLN A 536 -8.08 -12.21 19.37
N LEU A 537 -7.82 -12.68 18.14
CA LEU A 537 -7.20 -11.90 17.09
C LEU A 537 -8.08 -10.71 16.70
N GLY A 538 -9.39 -10.90 16.53
CA GLY A 538 -10.33 -9.80 16.24
C GLY A 538 -10.31 -8.72 17.33
N CYS A 539 -10.35 -9.11 18.60
CA CYS A 539 -10.21 -8.19 19.73
C CYS A 539 -8.84 -7.50 19.74
N PHE A 540 -7.75 -8.23 19.47
CA PHE A 540 -6.40 -7.66 19.39
C PHE A 540 -6.28 -6.61 18.28
N LEU A 541 -6.72 -6.94 17.06
CA LEU A 541 -6.73 -6.02 15.92
C LEU A 541 -7.59 -4.77 16.19
N SER A 542 -8.62 -4.88 17.04
CA SER A 542 -9.46 -3.74 17.40
C SER A 542 -8.74 -2.67 18.23
N LEU A 543 -7.63 -3.03 18.88
CA LEU A 543 -6.80 -2.09 19.65
C LEU A 543 -6.02 -1.13 18.75
N PHE A 544 -5.73 -1.51 17.50
CA PHE A 544 -5.08 -0.63 16.52
C PHE A 544 -6.00 0.54 16.13
N ALA A 545 -5.41 1.63 15.61
CA ALA A 545 -6.15 2.74 15.01
C ALA A 545 -7.14 2.28 13.91
N ALA A 546 -8.16 3.10 13.62
CA ALA A 546 -9.12 2.86 12.53
C ALA A 546 -8.51 3.14 11.13
N ALA A 547 -7.34 2.57 10.86
CA ALA A 547 -6.57 2.69 9.63
C ALA A 547 -6.17 1.28 9.15
N PRO A 548 -5.75 1.10 7.88
CA PRO A 548 -5.11 -0.14 7.45
C PRO A 548 -3.95 -0.51 8.36
N ILE A 549 -3.93 -1.76 8.82
CA ILE A 549 -2.96 -2.32 9.78
C ILE A 549 -1.93 -3.11 8.97
N PRO A 550 -0.67 -2.64 8.87
CA PRO A 550 0.40 -3.42 8.25
C PRO A 550 0.59 -4.74 8.99
N TRP A 551 0.58 -5.86 8.26
CA TRP A 551 0.57 -7.17 8.89
C TRP A 551 1.86 -7.47 9.67
N ASP A 552 2.98 -6.88 9.27
CA ASP A 552 4.25 -7.02 10.01
C ASP A 552 4.18 -6.41 11.43
N LEU A 553 3.35 -5.38 11.67
CA LEU A 553 3.11 -4.87 13.03
C LEU A 553 2.40 -5.92 13.88
N VAL A 554 1.47 -6.66 13.28
CA VAL A 554 0.73 -7.73 13.95
C VAL A 554 1.65 -8.92 14.22
N LYS A 555 2.50 -9.32 13.26
CA LYS A 555 3.49 -10.39 13.46
C LYS A 555 4.46 -10.08 14.61
N MET A 556 4.93 -8.84 14.73
CA MET A 556 5.76 -8.43 15.87
C MET A 556 5.04 -8.65 17.20
N ALA A 557 3.74 -8.34 17.25
CA ALA A 557 2.92 -8.53 18.44
C ALA A 557 2.56 -9.99 18.74
N LEU A 558 2.38 -10.80 17.70
CA LEU A 558 1.93 -12.19 17.81
C LEU A 558 3.06 -13.22 17.80
N SER A 559 4.31 -12.82 18.02
CA SER A 559 5.49 -13.70 17.99
C SER A 559 5.47 -14.90 18.96
N GLY A 560 4.48 -14.99 19.85
CA GLY A 560 4.21 -16.14 20.73
C GLY A 560 2.97 -16.97 20.37
N PHE A 561 2.29 -16.68 19.27
CA PHE A 561 1.16 -17.45 18.75
C PHE A 561 1.65 -18.43 17.66
N ASP A 562 0.96 -19.56 17.52
CA ASP A 562 1.22 -20.49 16.42
C ASP A 562 0.83 -19.84 15.08
N SER A 563 1.72 -19.92 14.08
CA SER A 563 1.49 -19.27 12.79
C SER A 563 0.31 -19.87 12.03
N GLU A 564 0.08 -21.19 12.14
CA GLU A 564 -1.03 -21.87 11.48
C GLU A 564 -2.37 -21.43 12.11
N ASP A 565 -2.43 -21.35 13.45
CA ASP A 565 -3.61 -20.86 14.17
C ASP A 565 -3.97 -19.41 13.82
N VAL A 566 -2.96 -18.55 13.58
CA VAL A 566 -3.17 -17.15 13.19
C VAL A 566 -3.67 -17.05 11.75
N GLU A 567 -3.14 -17.86 10.82
CA GLU A 567 -3.63 -17.91 9.44
C GLU A 567 -5.09 -18.39 9.38
N ASP A 568 -5.43 -19.45 10.11
CA ASP A 568 -6.80 -19.96 10.23
C ASP A 568 -7.73 -18.91 10.86
N ALA A 569 -7.24 -18.16 11.84
CA ALA A 569 -7.99 -17.07 12.48
C ALA A 569 -8.27 -15.91 11.52
N ILE A 570 -7.30 -15.51 10.70
CA ILE A 570 -7.50 -14.50 9.64
C ILE A 570 -8.56 -15.00 8.67
N PHE A 571 -8.40 -16.23 8.17
CA PHE A 571 -9.32 -16.83 7.22
C PHE A 571 -10.76 -16.82 7.76
N ALA A 572 -10.96 -17.24 9.01
CA ALA A 572 -12.27 -17.22 9.66
C ALA A 572 -12.86 -15.80 9.78
N LEU A 573 -12.04 -14.79 10.13
CA LEU A 573 -12.47 -13.40 10.23
C LEU A 573 -12.82 -12.79 8.86
N GLU A 574 -12.07 -13.14 7.81
CA GLU A 574 -12.33 -12.70 6.43
C GLU A 574 -13.56 -13.38 5.83
N GLU A 575 -13.72 -14.69 6.02
CA GLU A 575 -14.92 -15.41 5.61
C GLU A 575 -16.19 -14.82 6.25
N ALA A 576 -16.11 -14.45 7.52
CA ALA A 576 -17.19 -13.79 8.26
C ALA A 576 -17.37 -12.30 7.90
N HIS A 577 -16.53 -11.73 7.03
CA HIS A 577 -16.52 -10.29 6.68
C HIS A 577 -16.34 -9.36 7.89
N LEU A 578 -15.63 -9.83 8.91
CA LEU A 578 -15.25 -9.06 10.10
C LEU A 578 -13.89 -8.39 9.92
N LEU A 579 -13.04 -8.95 9.05
CA LEU A 579 -11.75 -8.39 8.63
C LEU A 579 -11.71 -8.27 7.10
N GLN A 580 -11.02 -7.24 6.59
CA GLN A 580 -10.84 -7.03 5.15
C GLN A 580 -9.37 -6.82 4.82
N MET A 581 -8.84 -7.58 3.87
CA MET A 581 -7.53 -7.30 3.28
C MET A 581 -7.55 -5.97 2.51
N ARG A 582 -6.55 -5.13 2.78
CA ARG A 582 -6.27 -3.85 2.10
C ARG A 582 -4.86 -3.93 1.50
N GLY A 583 -4.72 -3.72 0.21
CA GLY A 583 -3.41 -3.84 -0.46
C GLY A 583 -2.84 -5.26 -0.44
N GLU A 584 -1.51 -5.39 -0.55
CA GLU A 584 -0.80 -6.68 -0.60
C GLU A 584 -0.53 -7.27 0.81
N ASP A 585 -0.29 -6.44 1.83
CA ASP A 585 0.12 -6.90 3.18
C ASP A 585 -0.49 -6.06 4.33
N SER A 586 -1.74 -5.63 4.21
CA SER A 586 -2.43 -4.94 5.31
C SER A 586 -3.88 -5.36 5.46
N TYR A 587 -4.41 -5.19 6.66
CA TYR A 587 -5.79 -5.55 6.98
C TYR A 587 -6.50 -4.40 7.68
N GLN A 588 -7.80 -4.28 7.50
CA GLN A 588 -8.59 -3.24 8.15
C GLN A 588 -9.89 -3.81 8.71
N LEU A 589 -10.17 -3.46 9.97
CA LEU A 589 -11.48 -3.66 10.56
C LEU A 589 -12.42 -2.55 10.12
N ASN A 590 -13.65 -2.90 9.77
CA ASN A 590 -14.70 -1.89 9.63
C ASN A 590 -14.83 -1.12 10.96
N PRO A 591 -14.99 0.23 10.96
CA PRO A 591 -15.08 1.00 12.21
C PRO A 591 -16.15 0.50 13.19
N LEU A 592 -17.28 -0.03 12.71
CA LEU A 592 -18.31 -0.63 13.57
C LEU A 592 -17.90 -1.99 14.13
N VAL A 593 -17.20 -2.81 13.33
CA VAL A 593 -16.66 -4.10 13.80
C VAL A 593 -15.57 -3.86 14.84
N ARG A 594 -14.68 -2.88 14.61
CA ARG A 594 -13.67 -2.45 15.59
C ARG A 594 -14.30 -2.04 16.91
N GLU A 595 -15.34 -1.21 16.89
CA GLU A 595 -16.05 -0.81 18.11
C GLU A 595 -16.69 -2.01 18.83
N PHE A 596 -17.32 -2.91 18.06
CA PHE A 596 -17.92 -4.13 18.60
C PHE A 596 -16.88 -5.06 19.22
N PHE A 597 -15.74 -5.29 18.55
CA PHE A 597 -14.64 -6.12 19.06
C PHE A 597 -13.94 -5.50 20.27
N ARG A 598 -13.84 -4.16 20.36
CA ARG A 598 -13.38 -3.50 21.59
C ARG A 598 -14.29 -3.82 22.76
N TYR A 599 -15.61 -3.68 22.56
CA TYR A 599 -16.60 -3.99 23.58
C TYR A 599 -16.52 -5.46 24.04
N LYS A 600 -16.43 -6.41 23.09
CA LYS A 600 -16.23 -7.83 23.41
C LYS A 600 -14.87 -8.12 24.06
N GLY A 601 -13.84 -7.40 23.65
CA GLY A 601 -12.48 -7.49 24.16
C GLY A 601 -12.40 -7.27 25.67
N GLU A 602 -13.18 -6.34 26.21
CA GLU A 602 -13.21 -6.07 27.66
C GLU A 602 -13.74 -7.27 28.49
N GLU A 603 -14.41 -8.24 27.87
CA GLU A 603 -14.84 -9.48 28.53
C GLU A 603 -13.72 -10.55 28.57
N PHE A 604 -12.64 -10.38 27.79
CA PHE A 604 -11.50 -11.31 27.78
C PHE A 604 -10.50 -10.99 28.90
N PRO A 605 -10.13 -11.99 29.74
CA PRO A 605 -9.06 -11.83 30.72
C PRO A 605 -7.72 -11.39 30.10
N GLU A 606 -7.45 -11.75 28.85
CA GLU A 606 -6.19 -11.50 28.15
C GLU A 606 -6.09 -10.08 27.54
N VAL A 607 -7.16 -9.27 27.58
CA VAL A 607 -7.17 -7.95 26.91
C VAL A 607 -6.12 -6.99 27.45
N GLU A 608 -5.83 -7.00 28.74
CA GLU A 608 -4.75 -6.19 29.31
C GLU A 608 -3.38 -6.64 28.78
N LYS A 609 -3.17 -7.96 28.65
CA LYS A 609 -1.94 -8.53 28.09
C LYS A 609 -1.77 -8.07 26.64
N MET A 610 -2.85 -8.12 25.86
CA MET A 610 -2.91 -7.61 24.49
C MET A 610 -2.58 -6.12 24.40
N LYS A 611 -3.15 -5.28 25.27
CA LYS A 611 -2.85 -3.85 25.35
C LYS A 611 -1.35 -3.60 25.66
N ARG A 612 -0.76 -4.36 26.59
CA ARG A 612 0.69 -4.30 26.89
C ARG A 612 1.56 -4.74 25.71
N ILE A 613 1.17 -5.79 25.00
CA ILE A 613 1.88 -6.27 23.81
C ILE A 613 1.88 -5.19 22.72
N LEU A 614 0.71 -4.63 22.40
CA LEU A 614 0.61 -3.57 21.39
C LEU A 614 1.43 -2.33 21.78
N ALA A 615 1.35 -1.93 23.05
CA ALA A 615 2.14 -0.83 23.59
C ALA A 615 3.66 -1.07 23.40
N ALA A 616 4.15 -2.28 23.72
CA ALA A 616 5.55 -2.63 23.54
C ALA A 616 6.00 -2.61 22.07
N VAL A 617 5.15 -3.11 21.15
CA VAL A 617 5.45 -3.05 19.71
C VAL A 617 5.48 -1.60 19.22
N MET A 618 4.53 -0.76 19.62
CA MET A 618 4.53 0.64 19.22
C MET A 618 5.70 1.43 19.83
N VAL A 619 6.17 1.07 21.02
CA VAL A 619 7.42 1.60 21.57
C VAL A 619 8.61 1.23 20.68
N GLU A 620 8.67 -0.01 20.16
CA GLU A 620 9.73 -0.41 19.23
C GLU A 620 9.66 0.34 17.91
N VAL A 621 8.46 0.50 17.35
CA VAL A 621 8.23 1.37 16.17
C VAL A 621 8.72 2.80 16.45
N ALA A 622 8.39 3.36 17.62
CA ALA A 622 8.82 4.69 18.01
C ALA A 622 10.37 4.80 18.05
N ARG A 623 11.08 3.77 18.52
CA ARG A 623 12.56 3.75 18.55
C ARG A 623 13.18 3.84 17.15
N GLN A 624 12.50 3.32 16.14
CA GLN A 624 12.94 3.37 14.74
C GLN A 624 12.78 4.74 14.09
N ILE A 625 12.06 5.69 14.72
CA ILE A 625 11.88 7.05 14.19
C ILE A 625 13.12 7.89 14.57
N PRO A 626 14.02 8.23 13.63
CA PRO A 626 15.13 9.12 13.89
C PRO A 626 14.66 10.57 14.01
N GLN A 627 15.57 11.47 14.44
CA GLN A 627 15.32 12.91 14.39
C GLN A 627 15.29 13.50 12.97
N SER A 628 15.66 12.71 11.96
CA SER A 628 15.80 13.12 10.56
C SER A 628 15.37 11.96 9.67
N ILE A 629 14.27 12.09 8.94
CA ILE A 629 13.61 10.97 8.25
C ILE A 629 13.91 11.06 6.76
N THR A 630 14.42 9.96 6.18
CA THR A 630 14.60 9.87 4.72
C THR A 630 13.25 9.60 4.04
N LEU A 631 13.10 9.95 2.76
CA LEU A 631 11.87 9.64 2.00
C LEU A 631 11.58 8.14 1.93
N GLU A 632 12.61 7.29 1.95
CA GLU A 632 12.46 5.84 1.99
C GLU A 632 11.88 5.39 3.33
N LEU A 633 12.47 5.85 4.43
CA LEU A 633 11.99 5.54 5.78
C LEU A 633 10.59 6.12 6.05
N LEU A 634 10.29 7.29 5.49
CA LEU A 634 8.96 7.89 5.59
C LEU A 634 7.90 6.93 5.05
N LYS A 635 8.12 6.32 3.89
CA LYS A 635 7.17 5.36 3.29
C LYS A 635 6.97 4.12 4.15
N THR A 636 8.00 3.66 4.85
CA THR A 636 7.90 2.44 5.68
C THR A 636 7.27 2.71 7.04
N ILE A 637 7.52 3.88 7.63
CA ILE A 637 7.04 4.22 8.97
C ILE A 637 5.62 4.81 8.93
N GLU A 638 5.25 5.57 7.89
CA GLU A 638 3.99 6.29 7.81
C GLU A 638 2.74 5.41 8.11
N PRO A 639 2.64 4.17 7.58
CA PRO A 639 1.50 3.30 7.90
C PRO A 639 1.40 2.92 9.38
N ALA A 640 2.50 2.95 10.13
CA ALA A 640 2.52 2.63 11.56
C ALA A 640 2.16 3.82 12.47
N ILE A 641 2.33 5.05 11.98
CA ILE A 641 2.06 6.28 12.74
C ILE A 641 0.62 6.34 13.28
N PRO A 642 -0.43 6.01 12.51
CA PRO A 642 -1.78 5.93 13.07
C PRO A 642 -1.90 5.14 14.36
N HIS A 643 -1.25 3.98 14.39
CA HIS A 643 -1.32 3.05 15.50
C HIS A 643 -0.45 3.51 16.67
N LEU A 644 0.70 4.14 16.40
CA LEU A 644 1.52 4.79 17.41
C LEU A 644 0.77 5.94 18.09
N GLU A 645 0.03 6.75 17.33
CA GLU A 645 -0.82 7.80 17.90
C GLU A 645 -1.95 7.24 18.77
N GLU A 646 -2.60 6.15 18.33
CA GLU A 646 -3.66 5.49 19.12
C GLU A 646 -3.09 4.99 20.45
N VAL A 647 -1.91 4.36 20.46
CA VAL A 647 -1.24 3.95 21.70
C VAL A 647 -0.90 5.17 22.56
N ALA A 648 -0.35 6.23 21.96
CA ALA A 648 0.03 7.44 22.68
C ALA A 648 -1.15 8.22 23.28
N ARG A 649 -2.37 8.03 22.77
CA ARG A 649 -3.61 8.64 23.31
C ARG A 649 -4.32 7.73 24.31
N GLU A 650 -4.51 6.46 23.95
CA GLU A 650 -5.46 5.60 24.64
C GLU A 650 -4.79 4.52 25.49
N LEU A 651 -3.54 4.15 25.22
CA LEU A 651 -2.86 3.00 25.84
C LEU A 651 -1.57 3.36 26.58
N MET A 652 -1.34 4.64 26.86
CA MET A 652 -0.13 5.09 27.57
C MET A 652 -0.01 4.53 28.98
N GLU A 653 -1.09 4.07 29.61
CA GLU A 653 -1.03 3.38 30.91
C GLU A 653 -0.36 1.99 30.83
N PHE A 654 -0.35 1.36 29.65
CA PHE A 654 0.25 0.04 29.42
C PHE A 654 1.72 0.10 28.99
N VAL A 655 2.24 1.30 28.71
CA VAL A 655 3.67 1.54 28.45
C VAL A 655 4.43 1.48 29.78
N THR A 656 5.66 0.98 29.78
CA THR A 656 6.51 0.98 30.98
C THR A 656 6.92 2.40 31.36
N ASP A 657 7.26 2.63 32.63
CA ASP A 657 7.75 3.94 33.07
C ASP A 657 9.06 4.33 32.35
N GLU A 658 9.91 3.35 32.02
CA GLU A 658 11.17 3.56 31.27
C GLU A 658 10.91 4.04 29.83
N ASP A 659 9.85 3.56 29.18
CA ASP A 659 9.55 3.87 27.78
C ASP A 659 8.50 4.98 27.61
N VAL A 660 7.95 5.53 28.69
CA VAL A 660 6.79 6.45 28.66
C VAL A 660 7.04 7.73 27.84
N VAL A 661 8.30 8.15 27.70
CA VAL A 661 8.71 9.31 26.90
C VAL A 661 8.73 8.98 25.40
N GLY A 662 9.06 7.74 25.06
CA GLY A 662 9.35 7.30 23.69
C GLY A 662 8.23 7.62 22.69
N PRO A 663 6.99 7.11 22.88
CA PRO A 663 5.91 7.29 21.93
C PRO A 663 5.64 8.75 21.53
N CYS A 664 5.44 9.63 22.52
CA CYS A 664 5.11 11.03 22.26
C CYS A 664 6.31 11.83 21.72
N SER A 665 7.51 11.62 22.24
CA SER A 665 8.70 12.35 21.76
C SER A 665 9.07 11.98 20.32
N ARG A 666 8.89 10.71 19.94
CA ARG A 666 9.18 10.21 18.59
C ARG A 666 8.12 10.63 17.58
N LEU A 667 6.84 10.67 17.97
CA LEU A 667 5.79 11.34 17.17
C LEU A 667 6.13 12.81 16.96
N SER A 668 6.61 13.53 17.98
CA SER A 668 7.04 14.92 17.81
C SER A 668 8.14 15.07 16.78
N TRP A 669 9.16 14.20 16.80
CA TRP A 669 10.22 14.20 15.78
C TRP A 669 9.69 13.91 14.38
N PHE A 670 8.81 12.91 14.25
CA PHE A 670 8.15 12.58 12.99
C PHE A 670 7.40 13.76 12.39
N TYR A 671 6.62 14.47 13.22
CA TYR A 671 5.86 15.63 12.78
C TYR A 671 6.78 16.83 12.51
N GLN A 672 7.80 17.05 13.34
CA GLN A 672 8.72 18.16 13.17
C GLN A 672 9.53 18.06 11.87
N ASP A 673 10.07 16.88 11.55
CA ASP A 673 10.88 16.66 10.34
C ASP A 673 10.06 16.85 9.06
N GLN A 674 8.74 16.68 9.17
CA GLN A 674 7.80 16.92 8.08
C GLN A 674 7.29 18.36 7.98
N GLY A 675 7.70 19.25 8.89
CA GLY A 675 7.23 20.63 8.97
C GLY A 675 5.89 20.80 9.69
N PHE A 676 5.37 19.76 10.34
CA PHE A 676 4.11 19.77 11.08
C PHE A 676 4.30 20.26 12.52
N TYR A 677 4.76 21.51 12.67
CA TYR A 677 5.16 22.09 13.96
C TYR A 677 4.05 22.10 15.02
N GLU A 678 2.79 22.36 14.64
CA GLU A 678 1.66 22.35 15.58
C GLU A 678 1.43 20.96 16.20
N LEU A 679 1.49 19.90 15.37
CA LEU A 679 1.39 18.52 15.85
C LEU A 679 2.62 18.12 16.66
N ALA A 680 3.80 18.55 16.24
CA ALA A 680 5.03 18.31 16.99
C ALA A 680 4.98 18.91 18.40
N GLU A 681 4.45 20.13 18.54
CA GLU A 681 4.22 20.79 19.83
C GLU A 681 3.15 20.07 20.65
N PHE A 682 2.03 19.68 20.02
CA PHE A 682 0.98 18.90 20.68
C PHE A 682 1.55 17.65 21.35
N TRP A 683 2.35 16.86 20.62
CA TRP A 683 2.94 15.63 21.15
C TRP A 683 3.99 15.89 22.25
N LEU A 684 4.75 16.99 22.18
CA LEU A 684 5.65 17.39 23.28
C LEU A 684 4.86 17.74 24.55
N GLN A 685 3.72 18.43 24.41
CA GLN A 685 2.85 18.75 25.54
C GLN A 685 2.21 17.48 26.12
N GLN A 686 1.74 16.55 25.28
CA GLN A 686 1.22 15.26 25.75
C GLN A 686 2.30 14.47 26.49
N CYS A 687 3.52 14.42 25.96
CA CYS A 687 4.66 13.79 26.62
C CYS A 687 4.88 14.36 28.03
N LYS A 688 4.86 15.71 28.14
CA LYS A 688 5.00 16.40 29.43
C LYS A 688 3.89 16.01 30.41
N VAL A 689 2.63 16.01 29.98
CA VAL A 689 1.46 15.70 30.82
C VAL A 689 1.47 14.25 31.30
N VAL A 690 1.78 13.31 30.41
CA VAL A 690 1.82 11.87 30.77
C VAL A 690 2.95 11.61 31.77
N VAL A 691 4.14 12.15 31.53
CA VAL A 691 5.29 12.01 32.45
C VAL A 691 5.03 12.69 33.79
N GLU A 692 4.44 13.89 33.81
CA GLU A 692 4.03 14.57 35.05
C GLU A 692 3.09 13.72 35.88
N THR A 693 2.11 13.09 35.22
CA THR A 693 1.06 12.32 35.89
C THR A 693 1.59 10.97 36.40
N ARG A 694 2.46 10.31 35.62
CA ARG A 694 2.97 8.97 35.95
C ARG A 694 4.19 8.98 36.86
N LEU A 695 5.15 9.87 36.60
CA LEU A 695 6.45 9.89 37.27
C LEU A 695 6.61 11.08 38.23
N GLY A 696 5.82 12.14 38.06
CA GLY A 696 5.86 13.35 38.88
C GLY A 696 6.80 14.44 38.35
N LYS A 697 6.60 15.67 38.84
CA LYS A 697 7.34 16.88 38.41
C LYS A 697 8.83 16.88 38.74
N GLU A 698 9.21 16.13 39.75
CA GLU A 698 10.62 16.03 40.15
C GLU A 698 11.37 14.95 39.36
N HIS A 699 10.70 14.18 38.50
CA HIS A 699 11.36 13.09 37.77
C HIS A 699 12.33 13.63 36.69
N PRO A 700 13.49 13.01 36.47
CA PRO A 700 14.43 13.39 35.41
C PRO A 700 13.82 13.45 34.00
N ASP A 701 12.89 12.55 33.69
CA ASP A 701 12.20 12.54 32.40
C ASP A 701 11.26 13.73 32.23
N PHE A 702 10.69 14.26 33.33
CA PHE A 702 9.91 15.49 33.27
C PHE A 702 10.81 16.68 32.87
N ALA A 703 12.02 16.74 33.44
CA ALA A 703 13.04 17.70 32.99
C ALA A 703 13.43 17.48 31.51
N GLY A 704 13.52 16.23 31.05
CA GLY A 704 13.75 15.88 29.65
C GLY A 704 12.65 16.41 28.72
N CYS A 705 11.38 16.23 29.09
CA CYS A 705 10.23 16.78 28.37
C CYS A 705 10.29 18.31 28.27
N LEU A 706 10.61 19.00 29.38
CA LEU A 706 10.77 20.46 29.40
C LEU A 706 11.91 20.91 28.49
N ASN A 707 13.05 20.21 28.50
CA ASN A 707 14.18 20.52 27.63
C ASN A 707 13.83 20.34 26.15
N ASN A 708 13.10 19.28 25.79
CA ASN A 708 12.69 19.03 24.41
C ASN A 708 11.69 20.09 23.92
N LEU A 709 10.71 20.45 24.76
CA LEU A 709 9.77 21.53 24.47
C LEU A 709 10.47 22.90 24.34
N ALA A 710 11.48 23.16 25.19
CA ALA A 710 12.31 24.37 25.08
C ALA A 710 13.13 24.39 23.78
N GLY A 711 13.68 23.24 23.37
CA GLY A 711 14.36 23.05 22.08
C GLY A 711 13.46 23.42 20.92
N PHE A 712 12.23 22.93 20.96
CA PHE A 712 11.20 23.25 19.97
C PHE A 712 10.81 24.73 19.97
N HIS A 713 10.58 25.36 21.12
CA HIS A 713 10.30 26.81 21.18
C HIS A 713 11.49 27.64 20.68
N LYS A 714 12.72 27.21 20.95
CA LYS A 714 13.93 27.87 20.43
C LYS A 714 13.96 27.83 18.90
N SER A 715 13.66 26.70 18.27
CA SER A 715 13.65 26.60 16.80
C SER A 715 12.54 27.46 16.17
N GLN A 716 11.47 27.75 16.92
CA GLN A 716 10.40 28.67 16.53
C GLN A 716 10.68 30.14 16.88
N GLY A 717 11.90 30.47 17.36
CA GLY A 717 12.26 31.85 17.75
C GLY A 717 11.61 32.35 19.06
N ARG A 718 10.85 31.51 19.77
CA ARG A 718 10.22 31.81 21.07
C ARG A 718 11.24 31.71 22.21
N TYR A 719 12.25 32.58 22.19
CA TYR A 719 13.41 32.49 23.07
C TYR A 719 13.09 32.66 24.56
N SER A 720 12.15 33.54 24.92
CA SER A 720 11.78 33.77 26.33
C SER A 720 11.08 32.55 26.95
N GLU A 721 10.20 31.90 26.19
CA GLU A 721 9.52 30.67 26.61
C GLU A 721 10.53 29.51 26.73
N ALA A 722 11.42 29.37 25.74
CA ALA A 722 12.49 28.39 25.79
C ALA A 722 13.43 28.59 27.00
N GLU A 723 13.82 29.83 27.31
CA GLU A 723 14.69 30.13 28.45
C GLU A 723 14.07 29.69 29.77
N SER A 724 12.78 30.00 29.97
CA SER A 724 12.04 29.60 31.17
C SER A 724 12.00 28.09 31.35
N LEU A 725 11.69 27.37 30.26
CA LEU A 725 11.59 25.91 30.27
C LEU A 725 12.96 25.23 30.50
N TYR A 726 14.03 25.70 29.85
CA TYR A 726 15.38 25.18 30.11
C TYR A 726 15.81 25.38 31.55
N LYS A 727 15.55 26.56 32.14
CA LYS A 727 15.88 26.83 33.54
C LYS A 727 15.12 25.91 34.49
N GLN A 728 13.85 25.65 34.23
CA GLN A 728 13.04 24.70 35.01
C GLN A 728 13.60 23.27 34.89
N ALA A 729 13.94 22.82 33.68
CA ALA A 729 14.55 21.51 33.46
C ALA A 729 15.87 21.35 34.24
N ILE A 730 16.74 22.36 34.19
CA ILE A 730 18.02 22.38 34.94
C ILE A 730 17.77 22.33 36.44
N GLN A 731 16.81 23.09 36.96
CA GLN A 731 16.48 23.11 38.39
C GLN A 731 16.01 21.74 38.88
N ILE A 732 15.09 21.11 38.16
CA ILE A 732 14.59 19.77 38.49
C ILE A 732 15.75 18.76 38.44
N ALA A 733 16.49 18.73 37.33
CA ALA A 733 17.62 17.84 37.15
C ALA A 733 18.71 18.01 38.23
N GLN A 734 18.94 19.23 38.70
CA GLN A 734 19.90 19.49 39.77
C GLN A 734 19.50 18.86 41.12
N HIS A 735 18.20 18.68 41.35
CA HIS A 735 17.66 18.09 42.58
C HIS A 735 17.42 16.58 42.45
N SER A 736 17.04 16.09 41.27
CA SER A 736 16.58 14.71 41.08
C SER A 736 17.61 13.77 40.47
N LEU A 737 18.60 14.30 39.75
CA LEU A 737 19.68 13.48 39.20
C LEU A 737 20.89 13.44 40.15
N PRO A 738 21.56 12.29 40.26
CA PRO A 738 22.93 12.28 40.75
C PRO A 738 23.76 13.29 39.96
N LYS A 739 24.74 13.92 40.60
CA LYS A 739 25.63 14.95 39.99
C LYS A 739 26.40 14.46 38.75
N ASP A 740 26.29 13.17 38.45
CA ASP A 740 27.05 12.40 37.48
C ASP A 740 26.19 12.01 36.27
N HIS A 741 24.94 12.49 36.17
CA HIS A 741 24.03 12.11 35.08
C HIS A 741 24.27 12.95 33.80
N PRO A 742 24.62 12.33 32.65
CA PRO A 742 24.94 13.04 31.40
C PRO A 742 23.82 13.98 30.90
N SER A 743 22.55 13.67 31.19
CA SER A 743 21.44 14.57 30.84
C SER A 743 21.55 15.97 31.45
N PHE A 744 22.18 16.12 32.63
CA PHE A 744 22.40 17.43 33.23
C PHE A 744 23.35 18.30 32.40
N ALA A 745 24.43 17.71 31.87
CA ALA A 745 25.36 18.41 30.97
C ALA A 745 24.65 18.84 29.67
N ASN A 746 23.77 17.99 29.14
CA ASN A 746 22.98 18.32 27.95
C ASN A 746 22.03 19.51 28.20
N TYR A 747 21.35 19.59 29.35
CA TYR A 747 20.47 20.72 29.66
C TYR A 747 21.23 22.05 29.76
N LEU A 748 22.42 22.03 30.38
CA LEU A 748 23.31 23.21 30.42
C LEU A 748 23.75 23.64 29.02
N SER A 749 24.14 22.68 28.18
CA SER A 749 24.52 22.95 26.78
C SER A 749 23.34 23.52 25.97
N SER A 750 22.12 23.00 26.14
CA SER A 750 20.93 23.51 25.44
C SER A 750 20.61 24.97 25.79
N LEU A 751 20.69 25.33 27.08
CA LEU A 751 20.53 26.71 27.53
C LEU A 751 21.67 27.61 27.00
N ALA A 752 22.90 27.12 26.98
CA ALA A 752 24.03 27.86 26.43
C ALA A 752 23.87 28.15 24.93
N LEU A 753 23.35 27.19 24.15
CA LEU A 753 23.05 27.38 22.74
C LEU A 753 21.93 28.41 22.51
N LEU A 754 20.95 28.49 23.41
CA LEU A 754 19.95 29.55 23.40
C LEU A 754 20.56 30.93 23.69
N TYR A 755 21.49 31.03 24.65
CA TYR A 755 22.20 32.28 24.90
C TYR A 755 23.11 32.69 23.75
N LYS A 756 23.79 31.72 23.12
CA LYS A 756 24.56 31.93 21.89
C LYS A 756 23.67 32.51 20.78
N SER A 757 22.48 31.96 20.53
CA SER A 757 21.58 32.48 19.48
C SER A 757 21.04 33.89 19.76
N GLN A 758 21.10 34.35 21.01
CA GLN A 758 20.77 35.72 21.42
C GLN A 758 21.99 36.65 21.49
N GLY A 759 23.20 36.18 21.18
CA GLY A 759 24.45 36.94 21.33
C GLY A 759 24.93 37.11 22.78
N ARG A 760 24.30 36.43 23.75
CA ARG A 760 24.63 36.48 25.19
C ARG A 760 25.81 35.55 25.52
N TYR A 761 26.95 35.78 24.87
CA TYR A 761 28.08 34.86 24.91
C TYR A 761 28.71 34.69 26.31
N SER A 762 28.73 35.75 27.11
CA SER A 762 29.24 35.74 28.49
C SER A 762 28.43 34.82 29.42
N GLU A 763 27.15 34.60 29.13
CA GLU A 763 26.28 33.69 29.87
C GLU A 763 26.38 32.25 29.34
N ALA A 764 26.62 32.07 28.04
CA ALA A 764 26.77 30.76 27.41
C ALA A 764 28.08 30.04 27.79
N GLU A 765 29.20 30.76 27.82
CA GLU A 765 30.54 30.19 28.05
C GLU A 765 30.66 29.37 29.36
N PRO A 766 30.24 29.88 30.54
CA PRO A 766 30.36 29.12 31.79
C PRO A 766 29.53 27.84 31.78
N LEU A 767 28.36 27.84 31.13
CA LEU A 767 27.47 26.68 31.04
C LEU A 767 28.11 25.56 30.20
N LEU A 768 28.70 25.89 29.04
CA LEU A 768 29.41 24.90 28.21
C LEU A 768 30.67 24.36 28.89
N LYS A 769 31.44 25.21 29.57
CA LYS A 769 32.60 24.77 30.37
C LYS A 769 32.18 23.83 31.50
N GLN A 770 31.04 24.09 32.13
CA GLN A 770 30.49 23.21 33.16
C GLN A 770 30.05 21.86 32.57
N ALA A 771 29.36 21.85 31.42
CA ALA A 771 28.96 20.63 30.72
C ALA A 771 30.17 19.75 30.35
N ILE A 772 31.20 20.34 29.73
CA ILE A 772 32.46 19.64 29.40
C ILE A 772 33.13 19.07 30.64
N LYS A 773 33.14 19.80 31.76
CA LYS A 773 33.74 19.34 33.02
C LYS A 773 32.98 18.15 33.63
N ILE A 774 31.66 18.11 33.46
CA ILE A 774 30.85 16.95 33.87
C ILE A 774 31.22 15.75 32.99
N ASP A 775 31.19 15.90 31.68
CA ASP A 775 31.50 14.83 30.73
C ASP A 775 32.93 14.28 30.94
N GLN A 776 33.94 15.15 31.04
CA GLN A 776 35.33 14.72 31.29
C GLN A 776 35.54 13.96 32.60
N ARG A 777 34.70 14.23 33.60
CA ARG A 777 34.83 13.60 34.92
C ARG A 777 34.19 12.22 34.95
N PHE A 778 33.14 11.99 34.17
CA PHE A 778 32.25 10.84 34.35
C PHE A 778 32.03 9.98 33.10
N LEU A 779 32.37 10.47 31.92
CA LEU A 779 32.28 9.71 30.66
C LEU A 779 33.66 9.25 30.19
N PRO A 780 33.75 8.16 29.40
CA PRO A 780 34.98 7.80 28.70
C PRO A 780 35.49 8.98 27.84
N LYS A 781 36.82 9.07 27.68
CA LYS A 781 37.45 10.17 26.94
C LYS A 781 37.00 10.31 25.49
N ASP A 782 36.60 9.19 24.88
CA ASP A 782 36.12 9.15 23.50
C ASP A 782 34.57 9.09 23.45
N HIS A 783 33.85 9.55 24.49
CA HIS A 783 32.38 9.54 24.46
C HIS A 783 31.82 10.66 23.55
N PRO A 784 30.85 10.39 22.66
CA PRO A 784 30.31 11.38 21.71
C PRO A 784 29.75 12.66 22.34
N SER A 785 29.13 12.59 23.53
CA SER A 785 28.64 13.79 24.25
C SER A 785 29.73 14.83 24.50
N LEU A 786 30.97 14.40 24.78
CA LEU A 786 32.09 15.30 24.96
C LEU A 786 32.42 16.04 23.66
N ALA A 787 32.38 15.35 22.52
CA ALA A 787 32.57 15.97 21.21
C ALA A 787 31.53 17.06 20.93
N ILE A 788 30.25 16.78 21.23
CA ILE A 788 29.15 17.73 21.05
C ILE A 788 29.40 19.01 21.86
N HIS A 789 29.73 18.91 23.16
CA HIS A 789 29.94 20.10 23.98
C HIS A 789 31.22 20.88 23.61
N LEU A 790 32.29 20.18 23.21
CA LEU A 790 33.51 20.81 22.69
C LEU A 790 33.23 21.58 21.40
N ASN A 791 32.50 20.98 20.45
CA ASN A 791 32.07 21.63 19.22
C ASN A 791 31.18 22.85 19.50
N ASN A 792 30.26 22.76 20.47
CA ASN A 792 29.41 23.89 20.86
C ASN A 792 30.22 25.06 21.46
N LEU A 793 31.23 24.77 22.30
CA LEU A 793 32.14 25.78 22.85
C LEU A 793 33.02 26.39 21.76
N ALA A 794 33.53 25.59 20.84
CA ALA A 794 34.27 26.06 19.67
C ALA A 794 33.43 27.03 18.85
N GLY A 795 32.16 26.68 18.58
CA GLY A 795 31.23 27.55 17.86
C GLY A 795 30.85 28.81 18.63
N LEU A 796 30.90 28.80 19.96
CA LEU A 796 30.75 30.01 20.77
C LEU A 796 31.96 30.95 20.63
N TYR A 797 33.18 30.39 20.58
CA TYR A 797 34.40 31.17 20.36
C TYR A 797 34.51 31.71 18.95
N SER A 798 34.18 30.90 17.93
CA SER A 798 34.12 31.38 16.55
C SER A 798 33.11 32.52 16.37
N ALA A 799 31.93 32.44 16.99
CA ALA A 799 30.94 33.52 16.97
C ALA A 799 31.39 34.82 17.67
N GLN A 800 32.45 34.76 18.49
CA GLN A 800 33.13 35.90 19.11
C GLN A 800 34.36 36.38 18.31
N GLY A 801 34.70 35.74 17.20
CA GLY A 801 35.95 35.97 16.46
C GLY A 801 37.21 35.43 17.16
N ARG A 802 37.04 34.52 18.13
CA ARG A 802 38.12 33.90 18.92
C ARG A 802 38.59 32.60 18.26
N ASP A 803 38.98 32.71 17.00
CA ASP A 803 39.22 31.57 16.12
C ASP A 803 40.38 30.65 16.57
N SER A 804 41.42 31.23 17.18
CA SER A 804 42.57 30.48 17.72
C SER A 804 42.21 29.56 18.89
N GLU A 805 41.12 29.86 19.60
CA GLU A 805 40.58 29.00 20.66
C GLU A 805 39.52 28.03 20.12
N ALA A 806 38.84 28.37 19.03
CA ALA A 806 37.82 27.52 18.40
C ALA A 806 38.42 26.33 17.64
N GLU A 807 39.43 26.56 16.81
CA GLU A 807 40.04 25.52 15.95
C GLU A 807 40.49 24.25 16.72
N PRO A 808 41.24 24.33 17.83
CA PRO A 808 41.67 23.12 18.54
C PRO A 808 40.51 22.34 19.14
N LEU A 809 39.43 23.02 19.56
CA LEU A 809 38.24 22.36 20.11
C LEU A 809 37.42 21.64 19.03
N TYR A 810 37.27 22.24 17.84
CA TYR A 810 36.65 21.56 16.70
C TYR A 810 37.44 20.31 16.28
N LYS A 811 38.78 20.42 16.18
CA LYS A 811 39.65 19.26 15.88
C LYS A 811 39.50 18.15 16.92
N GLN A 812 39.48 18.50 18.20
CA GLN A 812 39.29 17.53 19.27
C GLN A 812 37.93 16.83 19.20
N ALA A 813 36.85 17.55 18.90
CA ALA A 813 35.52 16.96 18.71
C ALA A 813 35.50 15.95 17.55
N ILE A 814 36.07 16.32 16.40
CA ILE A 814 36.20 15.47 15.21
C ILE A 814 37.02 14.20 15.52
N GLU A 815 38.13 14.32 16.26
CA GLU A 815 38.94 13.15 16.66
C GLU A 815 38.18 12.17 17.57
N ILE A 816 37.36 12.69 18.50
CA ILE A 816 36.51 11.85 19.36
C ILE A 816 35.48 11.10 18.52
N ASP A 817 34.78 11.79 17.61
CA ASP A 817 33.78 11.15 16.75
C ASP A 817 34.41 10.10 15.83
N GLN A 818 35.59 10.35 15.28
CA GLN A 818 36.30 9.37 14.44
C GLN A 818 36.62 8.06 15.16
N ARG A 819 36.79 8.10 16.49
CA ARG A 819 37.08 6.92 17.31
C ARG A 819 35.83 6.23 17.82
N SER A 820 34.73 6.95 17.94
CA SER A 820 33.52 6.51 18.67
C SER A 820 32.30 6.26 17.79
N LEU A 821 32.25 6.84 16.59
CA LEU A 821 31.12 6.73 15.68
C LEU A 821 31.55 6.10 14.34
N PRO A 822 30.64 5.36 13.67
CA PRO A 822 30.84 4.98 12.28
C PRO A 822 31.08 6.23 11.41
N LYS A 823 31.96 6.13 10.40
CA LYS A 823 32.29 7.25 9.49
C LYS A 823 31.09 7.82 8.71
N THR A 824 29.94 7.15 8.78
CA THR A 824 28.67 7.54 8.15
C THR A 824 27.71 8.24 9.11
N HIS A 825 28.10 8.50 10.35
CA HIS A 825 27.22 9.11 11.35
C HIS A 825 26.96 10.61 11.04
N PRO A 826 25.70 11.09 11.03
CA PRO A 826 25.37 12.49 10.71
C PRO A 826 26.04 13.55 11.59
N ASP A 827 26.26 13.26 12.88
CA ASP A 827 26.94 14.21 13.79
C ASP A 827 28.38 14.52 13.36
N PHE A 828 29.04 13.56 12.71
CA PHE A 828 30.38 13.74 12.16
C PHE A 828 30.38 14.80 11.04
N ALA A 829 29.33 14.81 10.21
CA ALA A 829 29.15 15.81 9.14
C ALA A 829 28.94 17.23 9.71
N ILE A 830 28.21 17.36 10.82
CA ILE A 830 27.96 18.67 11.46
C ILE A 830 29.27 19.26 12.04
N HIS A 831 30.08 18.46 12.72
CA HIS A 831 31.34 18.93 13.29
C HIS A 831 32.37 19.31 12.22
N LEU A 832 32.44 18.53 11.12
CA LEU A 832 33.24 18.89 9.94
C LEU A 832 32.76 20.21 9.31
N ASN A 833 31.45 20.41 9.18
CA ASN A 833 30.89 21.63 8.58
C ASN A 833 31.27 22.88 9.37
N ASN A 834 31.23 22.81 10.71
CA ASN A 834 31.61 23.94 11.54
C ASN A 834 33.10 24.31 11.41
N LEU A 835 33.98 23.31 11.27
CA LEU A 835 35.40 23.55 11.01
C LEU A 835 35.64 24.11 9.59
N ALA A 836 34.89 23.63 8.60
CA ALA A 836 34.95 24.14 7.23
C ALA A 836 34.57 25.63 7.17
N LEU A 837 33.47 26.01 7.84
CA LEU A 837 33.03 27.40 7.96
C LEU A 837 34.07 28.29 8.68
N LEU A 838 34.76 27.75 9.69
CA LEU A 838 35.84 28.46 10.38
C LEU A 838 37.04 28.70 9.46
N TYR A 839 37.43 27.71 8.64
CA TYR A 839 38.50 27.89 7.66
C TYR A 839 38.11 28.84 6.54
N GLU A 840 36.86 28.79 6.11
CA GLU A 840 36.32 29.73 5.15
C GLU A 840 36.33 31.18 5.67
N SER A 841 35.95 31.43 6.93
CA SER A 841 35.99 32.77 7.53
C SER A 841 37.42 33.32 7.61
N GLN A 842 38.41 32.44 7.80
CA GLN A 842 39.84 32.77 7.80
C GLN A 842 40.48 32.82 6.41
N ARG A 843 39.72 32.58 5.33
CA ARG A 843 40.20 32.49 3.94
C ARG A 843 41.23 31.36 3.69
N ARG A 844 41.18 30.29 4.49
CA ARG A 844 42.00 29.07 4.38
C ARG A 844 41.29 28.05 3.49
N TYR A 845 41.08 28.42 2.22
CA TYR A 845 40.21 27.68 1.31
C TYR A 845 40.70 26.27 0.97
N ASN A 846 42.02 26.07 0.90
CA ASN A 846 42.65 24.76 0.70
C ASN A 846 42.40 23.77 1.85
N GLU A 847 42.07 24.25 3.05
CA GLU A 847 41.70 23.41 4.20
C GLU A 847 40.19 23.23 4.32
N ALA A 848 39.38 24.20 3.85
CA ALA A 848 37.92 24.14 3.88
C ALA A 848 37.34 23.18 2.82
N GLU A 849 37.86 23.21 1.58
CA GLU A 849 37.37 22.40 0.46
C GLU A 849 37.30 20.88 0.76
N PRO A 850 38.37 20.21 1.25
CA PRO A 850 38.30 18.78 1.52
C PRO A 850 37.27 18.42 2.58
N LEU A 851 37.02 19.31 3.54
CA LEU A 851 35.98 19.11 4.56
C LEU A 851 34.59 19.14 3.91
N TYR A 852 34.28 20.13 3.07
CA TYR A 852 33.01 20.18 2.34
C TYR A 852 32.77 18.93 1.47
N LEU A 853 33.80 18.45 0.77
CA LEU A 853 33.71 17.22 -0.02
C LEU A 853 33.42 15.98 0.84
N ASP A 854 34.07 15.87 2.00
CA ASP A 854 33.82 14.77 2.94
C ASP A 854 32.40 14.81 3.52
N ILE A 855 31.91 16.00 3.90
CA ILE A 855 30.55 16.20 4.44
C ILE A 855 29.51 15.80 3.40
N LEU A 856 29.65 16.28 2.15
CA LEU A 856 28.75 15.93 1.05
C LEU A 856 28.69 14.42 0.82
N ARG A 857 29.84 13.75 0.83
CA ARG A 857 29.89 12.28 0.68
C ARG A 857 29.19 11.56 1.82
N ILE A 858 29.32 12.05 3.06
CA ILE A 858 28.66 11.46 4.23
C ILE A 858 27.15 11.64 4.11
N CYS A 859 26.69 12.88 3.92
CA CYS A 859 25.26 13.22 3.84
C CYS A 859 24.56 12.53 2.67
N ASP A 860 25.18 12.48 1.48
CA ASP A 860 24.64 11.76 0.31
C ASP A 860 24.45 10.27 0.63
N ARG A 861 25.43 9.62 1.26
CA ARG A 861 25.33 8.19 1.60
C ARG A 861 24.36 7.89 2.75
N SER A 862 24.29 8.75 3.76
CA SER A 862 23.53 8.45 4.98
C SER A 862 22.08 8.92 4.92
N LEU A 863 21.82 10.03 4.23
CA LEU A 863 20.51 10.68 4.20
C LEU A 863 19.92 10.72 2.78
N GLY A 864 20.76 10.55 1.75
CA GLY A 864 20.41 10.73 0.34
C GLY A 864 20.61 12.17 -0.12
N ARG A 865 20.79 12.35 -1.44
CA ARG A 865 20.96 13.66 -2.10
C ARG A 865 19.83 14.65 -1.82
N GLU A 866 18.61 14.14 -1.69
CA GLU A 866 17.41 14.97 -1.62
C GLU A 866 17.04 15.40 -0.19
N HIS A 867 17.75 14.91 0.83
CA HIS A 867 17.44 15.22 2.22
C HIS A 867 17.79 16.68 2.55
N PRO A 868 16.95 17.42 3.32
CA PRO A 868 17.16 18.85 3.60
C PRO A 868 18.56 19.18 4.13
N LYS A 869 19.10 18.38 5.07
CA LYS A 869 20.48 18.54 5.55
C LYS A 869 21.54 18.37 4.46
N THR A 870 21.37 17.43 3.53
CA THR A 870 22.29 17.24 2.40
C THR A 870 22.25 18.44 1.46
N VAL A 871 21.04 18.99 1.23
CA VAL A 871 20.84 20.21 0.44
C VAL A 871 21.52 21.41 1.11
N THR A 872 21.35 21.63 2.42
CA THR A 872 22.03 22.73 3.12
C THR A 872 23.55 22.62 3.06
N VAL A 873 24.12 21.41 3.16
CA VAL A 873 25.57 21.22 2.99
C VAL A 873 25.99 21.56 1.55
N TRP A 874 25.18 21.17 0.57
CA TRP A 874 25.41 21.51 -0.83
C TRP A 874 25.39 23.01 -1.06
N GLU A 875 24.39 23.72 -0.52
CA GLU A 875 24.29 25.19 -0.56
C GLU A 875 25.52 25.84 0.07
N ASN A 876 25.93 25.40 1.27
CA ASN A 876 27.15 25.92 1.91
C ASN A 876 28.40 25.71 1.06
N PHE A 877 28.50 24.57 0.36
CA PHE A 877 29.62 24.28 -0.53
C PHE A 877 29.60 25.15 -1.79
N VAL A 878 28.42 25.38 -2.37
CA VAL A 878 28.26 26.29 -3.51
C VAL A 878 28.59 27.73 -3.11
N ASP A 879 28.09 28.20 -1.97
CA ASP A 879 28.40 29.52 -1.41
C ASP A 879 29.90 29.69 -1.14
N PHE A 880 30.55 28.65 -0.61
CA PHE A 880 31.99 28.59 -0.46
C PHE A 880 32.69 28.81 -1.81
N LEU A 881 32.33 28.05 -2.85
CA LEU A 881 32.95 28.16 -4.18
C LEU A 881 32.70 29.54 -4.82
N LEU A 882 31.47 30.07 -4.73
CA LEU A 882 31.12 31.42 -5.19
C LEU A 882 31.99 32.49 -4.50
N LYS A 883 32.21 32.36 -3.20
CA LYS A 883 33.09 33.28 -2.44
C LYS A 883 34.53 33.22 -2.92
N VAL A 884 35.06 32.02 -3.18
CA VAL A 884 36.43 31.86 -3.70
C VAL A 884 36.59 32.48 -5.09
N VAL A 885 35.58 32.30 -5.96
CA VAL A 885 35.53 32.93 -7.29
C VAL A 885 35.47 34.46 -7.19
N ARG A 886 34.60 35.02 -6.34
CA ARG A 886 34.50 36.47 -6.12
C ARG A 886 35.81 37.10 -5.62
N GLU A 887 36.60 36.35 -4.86
CA GLU A 887 37.93 36.79 -4.39
C GLU A 887 39.06 36.55 -5.41
N GLY A 888 38.78 35.94 -6.56
CA GLY A 888 39.78 35.63 -7.60
C GLY A 888 40.86 34.64 -7.14
N LYS A 889 40.48 33.67 -6.29
CA LYS A 889 41.41 32.70 -5.67
C LYS A 889 41.13 31.27 -6.11
N GLU A 890 40.60 31.06 -7.30
CA GLU A 890 40.26 29.71 -7.79
C GLU A 890 41.50 28.81 -7.89
N SER A 891 42.70 29.39 -8.02
CA SER A 891 43.97 28.66 -8.08
C SER A 891 44.34 27.92 -6.79
N VAL A 892 43.68 28.20 -5.66
CA VAL A 892 43.90 27.47 -4.40
C VAL A 892 42.95 26.29 -4.22
N LEU A 893 41.96 26.13 -5.11
CA LEU A 893 41.05 25.00 -5.11
C LEU A 893 41.68 23.79 -5.81
N SER A 894 41.21 22.59 -5.48
CA SER A 894 41.72 21.37 -6.09
C SER A 894 41.11 21.09 -7.47
N GLU A 895 41.75 20.19 -8.21
CA GLU A 895 41.25 19.64 -9.50
C GLU A 895 40.17 18.56 -9.31
N HIS A 896 39.49 18.53 -8.15
CA HIS A 896 38.44 17.55 -7.88
C HIS A 896 37.29 17.72 -8.90
N PRO A 897 36.81 16.63 -9.56
CA PRO A 897 35.83 16.75 -10.65
C PRO A 897 34.56 17.54 -10.30
N LEU A 898 34.03 17.33 -9.09
CA LEU A 898 32.84 18.05 -8.60
C LEU A 898 33.07 19.56 -8.47
N VAL A 899 34.26 19.96 -8.01
CA VAL A 899 34.63 21.37 -7.86
C VAL A 899 34.72 22.02 -9.24
N GLN A 900 35.39 21.35 -10.17
CA GLN A 900 35.54 21.84 -11.54
C GLN A 900 34.19 21.93 -12.28
N GLU A 901 33.29 20.96 -12.07
CA GLU A 901 31.93 21.01 -12.64
C GLU A 901 31.14 22.23 -12.13
N ILE A 902 31.13 22.46 -10.82
CA ILE A 902 30.40 23.60 -10.23
C ILE A 902 31.03 24.93 -10.65
N LEU A 903 32.37 25.03 -10.64
CA LEU A 903 33.08 26.23 -11.11
C LEU A 903 32.79 26.53 -12.58
N ALA A 904 32.63 25.52 -13.43
CA ALA A 904 32.23 25.70 -14.81
C ALA A 904 30.81 26.29 -14.92
N LYS A 905 29.84 25.73 -14.16
CA LYS A 905 28.46 26.25 -14.12
C LYS A 905 28.38 27.70 -13.61
N ILE A 906 29.11 28.02 -12.53
CA ILE A 906 29.23 29.40 -12.00
C ILE A 906 29.72 30.38 -13.08
N LYS A 907 30.64 29.94 -13.95
CA LYS A 907 31.17 30.77 -15.05
C LYS A 907 30.21 30.87 -16.24
N GLU A 908 29.37 29.86 -16.48
CA GLU A 908 28.41 29.82 -17.60
C GLU A 908 27.09 30.56 -17.31
N GLU A 909 26.53 30.44 -16.10
CA GLU A 909 25.20 30.95 -15.75
C GLU A 909 25.24 32.34 -15.06
N GLY A 910 26.42 32.81 -14.65
CA GLY A 910 26.59 34.05 -13.88
C GLY A 910 26.24 33.87 -12.39
N GLU A 911 26.78 34.73 -11.52
CA GLU A 911 26.78 34.57 -10.05
C GLU A 911 25.40 34.47 -9.34
N LEU A 912 24.27 34.52 -10.07
CA LEU A 912 22.92 34.67 -9.52
C LEU A 912 21.97 33.48 -9.76
N GLU A 913 22.32 32.46 -10.57
CA GLU A 913 21.40 31.37 -10.96
C GLU A 913 21.85 29.93 -10.62
N VAL A 914 22.99 29.72 -9.94
CA VAL A 914 23.58 28.38 -9.63
C VAL A 914 23.01 27.72 -8.38
#